data_AF-A0A3A5UMD8-F1
#
_entry.id   AF-A0A3A5UMD8-F1
#
_cell.length_a   1.000
_cell.length_b   1.000
_cell.length_c   1.000
_cell.angle_alpha   90.00
_cell.angle_beta   90.00
_cell.angle_gamma   90.00
#
_symmetry.space_group_name_H-M   'P 1'
#
loop_
_entity.id
_entity.type
_entity.pdbx_description
1 polymer ?
#
loop_
_entity_poly.entity_id
_entity_poly.type
_entity_poly.pdbx_seq_one_letter_code
_entity_poly.pdbx_strand_id
1 'polypeptide(L)'
;MNYSFLDPRRHYLTIIGAIFFWIYSNKFLAYSVDYVTQMSRDLSFGGVQQNIAYYSFESLILLVGGFLLISYLLIENEFSNLFKSSIEVENSKYSVFLNMYLWIVTFGILSIFENGSYSVFSILSALLKGSSLGLFCGLYVGFLFRGHYSSLFAMSMFLLSYFLVPLLDLSTSGIMFFLVGGSVLTSFLLLQNNIANIFTKDFLKNYTVIRTHISEYITIISIICFAVLVFNISMVPILSDNVIPILSFILMVNVTYWTINLSQEQFKPSVQQHRSAAIAFMILLPFLLYLLLRFLFLLNHPDTVMRNRWELAYDFMTQGNTFRVNTWPFEVEPGADSRWLFYKAAIINSARVTLLSIILCTILGIIVGVTRLSSNKLASTLATAYVEIFRNLPLAVLLFLIATQMGHKLPLFSEEKEIFGLIYYSNQGIWFTTVAEHSRIFIGLMLLALVKIIMRHMSRVEPRKVDQSKRDLIQRPFHFLGWRLETLFSDLFVLISVIIFAIMSYPFFTTSSGGLSCIIGVIILIYSLLVFTNVDDSGINEMVIDDSEKGIRRSFTIWTISFAVAIGIAVSAGFSHPELLKPSLTSSGSWYFEEGKGFEITPAFTAMILGLTLFTASVVAEIVRGSIQALPRGQVEAAISLGLSPFQRLRLVILPQALRSMIPLLNNQFMNVWKNSSLAIIVAYNDIFYQFLVMANNVGKLIPLFLLLLVTYQFGSLMISAVMNWFNARVTSVKI
;
A
#
# COMPACT_ATOMS: atom_id res chain seq x y z
N MET A 1 3.89 25.34 38.82
CA MET A 1 2.57 25.12 39.46
C MET A 1 2.66 23.80 40.21
N ASN A 2 2.66 23.84 41.55
CA ASN A 2 2.68 22.63 42.38
C ASN A 2 1.30 21.96 42.28
N TYR A 3 1.17 20.97 41.38
CA TYR A 3 -0.01 20.11 41.30
C TYR A 3 -0.05 19.25 42.55
N SER A 4 -0.73 19.73 43.59
CA SER A 4 -0.90 18.95 44.82
C SER A 4 -1.76 17.73 44.50
N PHE A 5 -1.25 16.55 44.87
CA PHE A 5 -1.97 15.28 44.82
C PHE A 5 -3.23 15.26 45.72
N LEU A 6 -3.52 16.36 46.44
CA LEU A 6 -4.55 16.46 47.45
C LEU A 6 -5.97 16.76 46.91
N ASP A 7 -6.17 16.72 45.59
CA ASP A 7 -7.50 16.86 45.02
C ASP A 7 -8.23 15.50 45.05
N PRO A 8 -9.22 15.28 45.94
CA PRO A 8 -9.80 13.96 46.21
C PRO A 8 -10.37 13.30 44.95
N ARG A 9 -10.85 14.09 43.99
CA ARG A 9 -11.40 13.60 42.72
C ARG A 9 -10.38 12.85 41.86
N ARG A 10 -9.09 13.23 41.89
CA ARG A 10 -8.04 12.53 41.12
C ARG A 10 -7.66 11.19 41.73
N HIS A 11 -7.69 11.07 43.06
CA HIS A 11 -7.42 9.81 43.76
C HIS A 11 -8.51 8.75 43.50
N TYR A 12 -9.78 9.16 43.48
CA TYR A 12 -10.86 8.24 43.13
C TYR A 12 -10.72 7.74 41.69
N LEU A 13 -10.35 8.60 40.74
CA LEU A 13 -10.16 8.22 39.34
C LEU A 13 -8.99 7.25 39.13
N THR A 14 -7.87 7.43 39.84
CA THR A 14 -6.73 6.50 39.74
C THR A 14 -7.05 5.13 40.35
N ILE A 15 -7.76 5.09 41.48
CA ILE A 15 -8.19 3.83 42.10
C ILE A 15 -9.20 3.10 41.20
N ILE A 16 -10.20 3.81 40.68
CA ILE A 16 -11.17 3.25 39.73
C ILE A 16 -10.46 2.72 38.48
N GLY A 17 -9.51 3.49 37.92
CA GLY A 17 -8.70 3.08 36.77
C GLY A 17 -7.88 1.82 37.05
N ALA A 18 -7.25 1.72 38.23
CA ALA A 18 -6.50 0.54 38.64
C ALA A 18 -7.39 -0.71 38.74
N ILE A 19 -8.59 -0.58 39.31
CA ILE A 19 -9.56 -1.69 39.41
C ILE A 19 -10.01 -2.16 38.02
N PHE A 20 -10.39 -1.24 37.13
CA PHE A 20 -10.76 -1.60 35.76
C PHE A 20 -9.62 -2.25 35.00
N PHE A 21 -8.39 -1.76 35.17
CA PHE A 21 -7.22 -2.32 34.52
C PHE A 21 -6.88 -3.72 35.07
N TRP A 22 -7.08 -3.97 36.36
CA TRP A 22 -6.94 -5.31 36.93
C TRP A 22 -7.97 -6.29 36.36
N ILE A 23 -9.26 -5.90 36.29
CA ILE A 23 -10.32 -6.74 35.69
C ILE A 23 -10.00 -7.04 34.21
N TYR A 24 -9.59 -6.02 33.46
CA TYR A 24 -9.18 -6.13 32.07
C TYR A 24 -7.99 -7.09 31.91
N SER A 25 -6.92 -6.89 32.67
CA SER A 25 -5.70 -7.69 32.59
C SER A 25 -5.98 -9.14 32.95
N ASN A 26 -6.73 -9.37 34.04
CA ASN A 26 -7.10 -10.70 34.50
C ASN A 26 -7.89 -11.46 33.43
N LYS A 27 -8.86 -10.80 32.78
CA LYS A 27 -9.66 -11.41 31.70
C LYS A 27 -8.83 -11.80 30.48
N PHE A 28 -8.01 -10.88 29.94
CA PHE A 28 -7.26 -11.15 28.71
C PHE A 28 -6.05 -12.06 28.93
N LEU A 29 -5.38 -11.95 30.08
CA LEU A 29 -4.33 -12.90 30.45
C LEU A 29 -4.89 -14.30 30.70
N ALA A 30 -6.10 -14.43 31.29
CA ALA A 30 -6.75 -15.73 31.42
C ALA A 30 -7.00 -16.41 30.08
N TYR A 31 -7.54 -15.67 29.09
CA TYR A 31 -7.70 -16.21 27.74
C TYR A 31 -6.37 -16.54 27.06
N SER A 32 -5.35 -15.72 27.27
CA SER A 32 -4.00 -15.96 26.74
C SER A 32 -3.43 -17.28 27.29
N VAL A 33 -3.51 -17.46 28.61
CA VAL A 33 -3.06 -18.68 29.27
C VAL A 33 -3.85 -19.89 28.77
N ASP A 34 -5.18 -19.81 28.66
CA ASP A 34 -6.02 -20.89 28.14
C ASP A 34 -5.56 -21.36 26.76
N TYR A 35 -5.32 -20.43 25.82
CA TYR A 35 -4.76 -20.78 24.51
C TYR A 35 -3.38 -21.44 24.59
N VAL A 36 -2.47 -20.92 25.43
CA VAL A 36 -1.15 -21.54 25.64
C VAL A 36 -1.31 -22.96 26.19
N THR A 37 -2.24 -23.19 27.13
CA THR A 37 -2.49 -24.53 27.70
C THR A 37 -2.95 -25.51 26.62
N GLN A 38 -3.88 -25.08 25.76
CA GLN A 38 -4.43 -25.91 24.70
C GLN A 38 -3.40 -26.20 23.61
N MET A 39 -2.56 -25.21 23.27
CA MET A 39 -1.52 -25.35 22.24
C MET A 39 -0.28 -26.12 22.71
N SER A 40 0.06 -26.06 24.00
CA SER A 40 1.25 -26.74 24.54
C SER A 40 0.99 -28.20 24.96
N ARG A 41 -0.27 -28.63 25.03
CA ARG A 41 -0.62 -29.98 25.49
C ARG A 41 -0.20 -31.02 24.45
N ASP A 42 0.88 -31.74 24.76
CA ASP A 42 1.32 -32.87 23.95
C ASP A 42 0.37 -34.08 24.17
N LEU A 43 -0.21 -34.59 23.09
CA LEU A 43 -1.03 -35.80 23.08
C LEU A 43 -0.53 -36.70 21.95
N SER A 44 0.61 -37.34 22.12
CA SER A 44 1.16 -38.28 21.14
C SER A 44 0.82 -39.73 21.50
N PHE A 45 0.32 -40.49 20.51
CA PHE A 45 0.15 -41.95 20.61
C PHE A 45 0.96 -42.61 19.50
N GLY A 46 1.91 -43.49 19.85
CA GLY A 46 2.78 -44.15 18.87
C GLY A 46 3.67 -43.20 18.05
N GLY A 47 4.01 -42.02 18.60
CA GLY A 47 4.82 -40.99 17.93
C GLY A 47 4.03 -40.06 17.01
N VAL A 48 2.70 -40.20 16.90
CA VAL A 48 1.84 -39.31 16.10
C VAL A 48 1.03 -38.38 17.00
N GLN A 49 1.10 -37.08 16.72
CA GLN A 49 0.42 -36.03 17.48
C GLN A 49 -1.09 -36.04 17.24
N GLN A 50 -1.87 -36.28 18.30
CA GLN A 50 -3.33 -36.26 18.28
C GLN A 50 -3.90 -34.88 18.64
N ASN A 51 -3.15 -34.05 19.39
CA ASN A 51 -3.55 -32.65 19.58
C ASN A 51 -3.26 -31.86 18.31
N ILE A 52 -4.32 -31.56 17.56
CA ILE A 52 -4.18 -30.84 16.30
C ILE A 52 -3.86 -29.35 16.50
N ALA A 53 -4.27 -28.78 17.62
CA ALA A 53 -3.95 -27.40 18.00
C ALA A 53 -2.53 -27.26 18.58
N TYR A 54 -1.76 -28.35 18.60
CA TYR A 54 -0.44 -28.36 19.19
C TYR A 54 0.54 -27.47 18.43
N TYR A 55 1.28 -26.68 19.18
CA TYR A 55 2.47 -26.00 18.71
C TYR A 55 3.67 -26.52 19.49
N SER A 56 4.77 -26.79 18.77
CA SER A 56 6.04 -27.05 19.45
C SER A 56 6.42 -25.82 20.28
N PHE A 57 7.05 -26.06 21.42
CA PHE A 57 7.45 -24.98 22.31
C PHE A 57 8.43 -24.01 21.62
N GLU A 58 9.34 -24.52 20.79
CA GLU A 58 10.21 -23.72 19.89
C GLU A 58 9.42 -22.72 19.03
N SER A 59 8.31 -23.17 18.43
CA SER A 59 7.47 -22.33 17.58
C SER A 59 6.78 -21.24 18.39
N LEU A 60 6.30 -21.56 19.60
CA LEU A 60 5.69 -20.57 20.49
C LEU A 60 6.69 -19.51 20.95
N ILE A 61 7.92 -19.88 21.27
CA ILE A 61 8.98 -18.93 21.62
C ILE A 61 9.33 -18.04 20.43
N LEU A 62 9.45 -18.61 19.24
CA LEU A 62 9.74 -17.84 18.02
C LEU A 62 8.67 -16.77 17.79
N LEU A 63 7.39 -17.13 17.91
CA LEU A 63 6.27 -16.25 17.59
C LEU A 63 6.00 -15.21 18.68
N VAL A 64 5.90 -15.65 19.95
CA VAL A 64 5.66 -14.74 21.09
C VAL A 64 6.90 -13.89 21.37
N GLY A 65 8.08 -14.50 21.39
CA GLY A 65 9.36 -13.80 21.59
C GLY A 65 9.66 -12.84 20.44
N GLY A 66 9.37 -13.22 19.19
CA GLY A 66 9.54 -12.35 18.03
C GLY A 66 8.61 -11.13 18.08
N PHE A 67 7.34 -11.34 18.48
CA PHE A 67 6.39 -10.24 18.70
C PHE A 67 6.88 -9.26 19.78
N LEU A 68 7.39 -9.79 20.90
CA LEU A 68 7.94 -8.97 21.98
C LEU A 68 9.20 -8.22 21.54
N LEU A 69 10.10 -8.87 20.81
CA LEU A 69 11.30 -8.25 20.28
C LEU A 69 10.97 -7.08 19.34
N ILE A 70 10.07 -7.30 18.38
CA ILE A 70 9.65 -6.25 17.44
C ILE A 70 9.03 -5.08 18.22
N SER A 71 8.15 -5.36 19.18
CA SER A 71 7.54 -4.33 20.02
C SER A 71 8.60 -3.55 20.82
N TYR A 72 9.60 -4.24 21.37
CA TYR A 72 10.71 -3.64 22.10
C TYR A 72 11.51 -2.68 21.22
N LEU A 73 11.93 -3.13 20.04
CA LEU A 73 12.73 -2.32 19.11
C LEU A 73 11.94 -1.11 18.58
N LEU A 74 10.62 -1.25 18.39
CA LEU A 74 9.76 -0.15 17.97
C LEU A 74 9.62 0.95 19.05
N ILE A 75 9.53 0.56 20.32
CA ILE A 75 9.41 1.51 21.45
C ILE A 75 10.74 2.22 21.71
N GLU A 76 11.86 1.52 21.60
CA GLU A 76 13.19 2.14 21.70
C GLU A 76 13.44 3.16 20.57
N ASN A 77 12.79 2.99 19.41
CA ASN A 77 12.82 3.92 18.28
C ASN A 77 14.25 4.26 17.78
N GLU A 78 15.20 3.35 17.98
CA GLU A 78 16.60 3.51 17.59
C GLU A 78 16.83 3.32 16.07
N PHE A 79 15.85 2.73 15.37
CA PHE A 79 15.87 2.51 13.91
C PHE A 79 16.08 3.81 13.12
N SER A 80 15.43 4.91 13.52
CA SER A 80 15.53 6.18 12.80
C SER A 80 16.95 6.75 12.76
N ASN A 81 17.75 6.44 13.78
CA ASN A 81 19.14 6.87 13.85
C ASN A 81 20.04 5.92 13.07
N LEU A 82 19.70 4.63 12.95
CA LEU A 82 20.45 3.62 12.20
C LEU A 82 20.58 3.96 10.70
N PHE A 83 19.57 4.60 10.13
CA PHE A 83 19.53 5.02 8.72
C PHE A 83 20.08 6.43 8.45
N LYS A 84 20.37 7.24 9.48
CA LYS A 84 21.05 8.52 9.28
C LYS A 84 22.53 8.24 8.98
N SER A 85 23.00 8.70 7.81
CA SER A 85 24.42 8.75 7.48
C SER A 85 25.14 9.58 8.54
N SER A 86 26.18 9.03 9.16
CA SER A 86 27.07 9.76 10.03
C SER A 86 27.76 10.87 9.24
N ILE A 87 27.25 12.10 9.32
CA ILE A 87 28.00 13.28 8.85
C ILE A 87 29.16 13.59 9.83
N GLU A 88 29.15 13.04 11.05
CA GLU A 88 30.09 13.45 12.11
C GLU A 88 31.11 12.37 12.56
N VAL A 89 31.35 11.29 11.80
CA VAL A 89 32.46 10.37 12.10
C VAL A 89 33.42 10.34 10.93
N GLU A 90 34.32 11.31 10.91
CA GLU A 90 35.35 11.53 9.89
C GLU A 90 36.45 10.43 9.85
N ASN A 91 36.28 9.28 10.51
CA ASN A 91 37.34 8.27 10.62
C ASN A 91 36.92 6.79 10.68
N SER A 92 35.68 6.39 10.33
CA SER A 92 35.38 4.97 10.14
C SER A 92 35.19 4.62 8.64
N LYS A 93 36.15 3.86 8.10
CA LYS A 93 36.22 3.42 6.69
C LYS A 93 35.10 2.46 6.25
N TYR A 94 34.10 2.21 7.08
CA TYR A 94 33.02 1.25 6.78
C TYR A 94 31.67 1.89 7.07
N SER A 95 30.99 2.33 6.01
CA SER A 95 29.59 2.71 6.09
C SER A 95 28.78 1.47 6.50
N VAL A 96 28.26 1.46 7.72
CA VAL A 96 27.38 0.39 8.25
C VAL A 96 26.19 0.10 7.31
N PHE A 97 25.78 1.09 6.52
CA PHE A 97 24.76 0.98 5.47
C PHE A 97 25.13 -0.04 4.36
N LEU A 98 26.41 -0.07 3.97
CA LEU A 98 26.92 -1.05 3.01
C LEU A 98 26.86 -2.45 3.63
N ASN A 99 27.15 -2.60 4.92
CA ASN A 99 27.09 -3.89 5.61
C ASN A 99 25.67 -4.45 5.69
N MET A 100 24.63 -3.64 6.00
CA MET A 100 23.26 -4.17 6.12
C MET A 100 22.71 -4.69 4.78
N TYR A 101 22.93 -3.96 3.68
CA TYR A 101 22.55 -4.43 2.35
C TYR A 101 23.39 -5.63 1.92
N LEU A 102 24.69 -5.64 2.25
CA LEU A 102 25.55 -6.80 2.01
C LEU A 102 25.01 -8.04 2.72
N TRP A 103 24.63 -7.94 4.01
CA TRP A 103 24.07 -9.06 4.78
C TRP A 103 22.73 -9.56 4.21
N ILE A 104 21.84 -8.65 3.81
CA ILE A 104 20.56 -9.00 3.19
C ILE A 104 20.79 -9.73 1.85
N VAL A 105 21.72 -9.24 1.03
CA VAL A 105 22.04 -9.82 -0.27
C VAL A 105 22.80 -11.14 -0.10
N THR A 106 23.79 -11.24 0.79
CA THR A 106 24.58 -12.45 1.00
C THR A 106 23.73 -13.59 1.55
N PHE A 107 22.91 -13.34 2.59
CA PHE A 107 22.01 -14.37 3.10
C PHE A 107 20.85 -14.66 2.15
N GLY A 108 20.36 -13.66 1.40
CA GLY A 108 19.40 -13.86 0.32
C GLY A 108 19.94 -14.82 -0.75
N ILE A 109 21.19 -14.63 -1.19
CA ILE A 109 21.85 -15.48 -2.18
C ILE A 109 22.17 -16.87 -1.61
N LEU A 110 22.69 -16.96 -0.38
CA LEU A 110 22.97 -18.25 0.29
C LEU A 110 21.73 -19.12 0.41
N SER A 111 20.57 -18.53 0.77
CA SER A 111 19.31 -19.27 0.87
C SER A 111 18.83 -19.85 -0.48
N ILE A 112 19.17 -19.19 -1.60
CA ILE A 112 18.85 -19.69 -2.95
C ILE A 112 19.68 -20.94 -3.26
N PHE A 113 20.96 -20.95 -2.86
CA PHE A 113 21.83 -22.11 -3.03
C PHE A 113 21.39 -23.30 -2.16
N GLU A 114 20.85 -23.04 -0.97
CA GLU A 114 20.43 -24.07 -0.02
C GLU A 114 19.11 -24.75 -0.42
N ASN A 115 18.18 -24.02 -1.05
CA ASN A 115 16.84 -24.54 -1.39
C ASN A 115 16.78 -25.46 -2.64
N GLY A 116 17.86 -25.55 -3.43
CA GLY A 116 18.02 -26.53 -4.52
C GLY A 116 16.96 -26.52 -5.65
N SER A 117 16.02 -25.57 -5.67
CA SER A 117 14.85 -25.53 -6.55
C SER A 117 14.66 -24.14 -7.18
N TYR A 118 14.59 -24.08 -8.52
CA TYR A 118 14.65 -22.82 -9.30
C TYR A 118 13.29 -22.29 -9.78
N SER A 119 12.19 -22.65 -9.13
CA SER A 119 10.88 -22.03 -9.42
C SER A 119 10.83 -20.59 -8.89
N VAL A 120 10.07 -19.71 -9.53
CA VAL A 120 9.93 -18.29 -9.10
C VAL A 120 9.48 -18.17 -7.64
N PHE A 121 8.54 -19.03 -7.22
CA PHE A 121 8.03 -19.03 -5.86
C PHE A 121 9.05 -19.55 -4.84
N SER A 122 9.82 -20.60 -5.18
CA SER A 122 10.88 -21.13 -4.31
C SER A 122 12.06 -20.16 -4.17
N ILE A 123 12.44 -19.48 -5.26
CA ILE A 123 13.49 -18.44 -5.23
C ILE A 123 13.01 -17.24 -4.40
N LEU A 124 11.78 -16.77 -4.60
CA LEU A 124 11.23 -15.65 -3.83
C LEU A 124 11.09 -16.00 -2.35
N SER A 125 10.64 -17.21 -2.03
CA SER A 125 10.54 -17.71 -0.66
C SER A 125 11.92 -17.85 0.00
N ALA A 126 12.89 -18.40 -0.74
CA ALA A 126 14.29 -18.47 -0.29
C ALA A 126 14.80 -17.07 0.02
N LEU A 127 14.72 -16.16 -0.95
CA LEU A 127 15.25 -14.80 -0.83
C LEU A 127 14.57 -14.03 0.30
N LEU A 128 13.27 -14.21 0.53
CA LEU A 128 12.57 -13.65 1.69
C LEU A 128 13.07 -14.22 3.02
N LYS A 129 13.28 -15.54 3.13
CA LYS A 129 13.84 -16.18 4.34
C LYS A 129 15.29 -15.77 4.59
N GLY A 130 16.13 -15.76 3.55
CA GLY A 130 17.52 -15.33 3.65
C GLY A 130 17.64 -13.84 3.98
N SER A 131 16.84 -13.01 3.33
CA SER A 131 16.84 -11.55 3.58
C SER A 131 16.38 -11.18 5.00
N SER A 132 15.44 -11.93 5.60
CA SER A 132 15.01 -11.66 6.98
C SER A 132 16.09 -12.00 8.00
N LEU A 133 16.83 -13.09 7.78
CA LEU A 133 17.98 -13.47 8.60
C LEU A 133 19.14 -12.48 8.40
N GLY A 134 19.40 -12.06 7.17
CA GLY A 134 20.37 -11.02 6.85
C GLY A 134 20.02 -9.66 7.46
N LEU A 135 18.74 -9.31 7.51
CA LEU A 135 18.25 -8.11 8.18
C LEU A 135 18.48 -8.21 9.69
N PHE A 136 18.14 -9.34 10.32
CA PHE A 136 18.38 -9.55 11.75
C PHE A 136 19.86 -9.45 12.12
N CYS A 137 20.75 -10.14 11.38
CA CYS A 137 22.20 -10.04 11.59
C CYS A 137 22.73 -8.62 11.33
N GLY A 138 22.25 -7.96 10.27
CA GLY A 138 22.62 -6.60 9.94
C GLY A 138 22.24 -5.59 11.04
N LEU A 139 21.05 -5.73 11.62
CA LEU A 139 20.61 -4.92 12.76
C LEU A 139 21.44 -5.19 14.02
N TYR A 140 21.71 -6.46 14.33
CA TYR A 140 22.50 -6.84 15.51
C TYR A 140 23.90 -6.20 15.45
N VAL A 141 24.58 -6.32 14.31
CA VAL A 141 25.89 -5.71 14.08
C VAL A 141 25.79 -4.18 14.09
N GLY A 142 24.76 -3.61 13.47
CA GLY A 142 24.52 -2.17 13.43
C GLY A 142 24.33 -1.54 14.82
N PHE A 143 23.59 -2.19 15.70
CA PHE A 143 23.41 -1.74 17.09
C PHE A 143 24.67 -1.93 17.93
N LEU A 144 25.44 -3.00 17.68
CA LEU A 144 26.71 -3.25 18.37
C LEU A 144 27.74 -2.16 18.10
N PHE A 145 27.90 -1.75 16.84
CA PHE A 145 28.86 -0.68 16.50
C PHE A 145 28.44 0.71 16.98
N ARG A 146 27.14 0.94 17.16
CA ARG A 146 26.59 2.24 17.62
C ARG A 146 26.43 2.33 19.14
N GLY A 147 26.70 1.26 19.89
CA GLY A 147 26.59 1.25 21.35
C GLY A 147 25.16 1.26 21.88
N HIS A 148 24.19 0.75 21.12
CA HIS A 148 22.79 0.66 21.52
C HIS A 148 22.54 -0.63 22.33
N TYR A 149 22.94 -0.60 23.61
CA TYR A 149 22.95 -1.79 24.48
C TYR A 149 21.56 -2.35 24.83
N SER A 150 20.51 -1.51 24.84
CA SER A 150 19.14 -1.94 25.17
C SER A 150 18.57 -2.88 24.10
N SER A 151 18.61 -2.46 22.83
CA SER A 151 18.18 -3.27 21.69
C SER A 151 19.02 -4.52 21.50
N LEU A 152 20.34 -4.42 21.70
CA LEU A 152 21.23 -5.59 21.70
C LEU A 152 20.87 -6.61 22.77
N PHE A 153 20.58 -6.16 23.99
CA PHE A 153 20.18 -7.03 25.08
C PHE A 153 18.91 -7.80 24.71
N ALA A 154 17.88 -7.12 24.20
CA ALA A 154 16.63 -7.76 23.78
C ALA A 154 16.85 -8.80 22.66
N MET A 155 17.65 -8.47 21.64
CA MET A 155 17.99 -9.41 20.57
C MET A 155 18.76 -10.64 21.09
N SER A 156 19.70 -10.43 22.02
CA SER A 156 20.48 -11.51 22.62
C SER A 156 19.62 -12.43 23.50
N MET A 157 18.70 -11.86 24.28
CA MET A 157 17.78 -12.63 25.12
C MET A 157 16.76 -13.41 24.30
N PHE A 158 16.34 -12.88 23.15
CA PHE A 158 15.50 -13.62 22.20
C PHE A 158 16.23 -14.81 21.58
N LEU A 159 17.49 -14.66 21.18
CA LEU A 159 18.30 -15.78 20.68
C LEU A 159 18.54 -16.81 21.78
N LEU A 160 18.91 -16.34 22.98
CA LEU A 160 19.13 -17.18 24.15
C LEU A 160 17.87 -18.01 24.44
N SER A 161 16.69 -17.38 24.47
CA SER A 161 15.44 -18.09 24.71
C SER A 161 15.11 -19.08 23.59
N TYR A 162 15.28 -18.70 22.33
CA TYR A 162 14.97 -19.57 21.21
C TYR A 162 15.84 -20.83 21.17
N PHE A 163 17.13 -20.75 21.50
CA PHE A 163 18.03 -21.91 21.46
C PHE A 163 18.09 -22.71 22.76
N LEU A 164 18.13 -22.05 23.92
CA LEU A 164 18.37 -22.75 25.19
C LEU A 164 17.09 -23.27 25.83
N VAL A 165 15.99 -22.53 25.75
CA VAL A 165 14.78 -22.87 26.52
C VAL A 165 14.07 -24.13 26.00
N PRO A 166 14.06 -24.44 24.69
CA PRO A 166 13.57 -25.73 24.19
C PRO A 166 14.39 -26.95 24.61
N LEU A 167 15.68 -26.76 24.91
CA LEU A 167 16.55 -27.83 25.43
C LEU A 167 16.28 -28.14 26.92
N LEU A 168 15.41 -27.35 27.57
CA LEU A 168 15.10 -27.47 28.98
C LEU A 168 13.69 -28.05 29.16
N ASP A 169 13.57 -29.14 29.91
CA ASP A 169 12.30 -29.78 30.24
C ASP A 169 11.50 -28.93 31.25
N LEU A 170 10.72 -27.97 30.74
CA LEU A 170 9.85 -27.12 31.55
C LEU A 170 8.48 -27.78 31.80
N SER A 171 7.93 -27.55 33.00
CA SER A 171 6.55 -27.91 33.31
C SER A 171 5.55 -27.05 32.53
N THR A 172 4.31 -27.50 32.37
CA THR A 172 3.26 -26.73 31.67
C THR A 172 3.01 -25.36 32.30
N SER A 173 3.03 -25.25 33.63
CA SER A 173 2.97 -23.96 34.33
C SER A 173 4.23 -23.12 34.13
N GLY A 174 5.41 -23.74 34.04
CA GLY A 174 6.67 -23.08 33.67
C GLY A 174 6.64 -22.48 32.27
N ILE A 175 6.10 -23.21 31.28
CA ILE A 175 5.91 -22.73 29.90
C ILE A 175 4.99 -21.50 29.86
N MET A 176 3.86 -21.57 30.57
CA MET A 176 2.91 -20.45 30.65
C MET A 176 3.54 -19.22 31.31
N PHE A 177 4.24 -19.42 32.42
CA PHE A 177 4.93 -18.34 33.12
C PHE A 177 6.06 -17.75 32.27
N PHE A 178 6.78 -18.58 31.52
CA PHE A 178 7.82 -18.12 30.61
C PHE A 178 7.25 -17.20 29.50
N LEU A 179 6.20 -17.66 28.80
CA LEU A 179 5.63 -16.91 27.67
C LEU A 179 4.86 -15.66 28.13
N VAL A 180 3.96 -15.82 29.11
CA VAL A 180 3.10 -14.73 29.59
C VAL A 180 3.83 -13.85 30.60
N GLY A 181 4.53 -14.43 31.58
CA GLY A 181 5.33 -13.66 32.53
C GLY A 181 6.53 -12.97 31.87
N GLY A 182 7.15 -13.59 30.85
CA GLY A 182 8.23 -12.96 30.08
C GLY A 182 7.76 -11.73 29.31
N SER A 183 6.52 -11.72 28.82
CA SER A 183 5.90 -10.53 28.21
C SER A 183 5.72 -9.38 29.22
N VAL A 184 5.29 -9.70 30.44
CA VAL A 184 5.17 -8.74 31.55
C VAL A 184 6.55 -8.19 31.94
N LEU A 185 7.56 -9.06 32.09
CA LEU A 185 8.94 -8.65 32.38
C LEU A 185 9.47 -7.71 31.29
N THR A 186 9.26 -8.05 30.02
CA THR A 186 9.71 -7.24 28.88
C THR A 186 9.11 -5.83 28.92
N SER A 187 7.80 -5.72 29.21
CA SER A 187 7.13 -4.42 29.36
C SER A 187 7.66 -3.61 30.55
N PHE A 188 8.01 -4.27 31.65
CA PHE A 188 8.61 -3.63 32.81
C PHE A 188 10.02 -3.11 32.51
N LEU A 189 10.86 -3.89 31.82
CA LEU A 189 12.21 -3.50 31.41
C LEU A 189 12.20 -2.29 30.47
N LEU A 190 11.30 -2.28 29.48
CA LEU A 190 11.09 -1.13 28.59
C LEU A 190 10.78 0.15 29.36
N LEU A 191 9.97 0.03 30.41
CA LEU A 191 9.53 1.17 31.19
C LEU A 191 10.69 1.72 32.06
N GLN A 192 11.50 0.83 32.65
CA GLN A 192 12.67 1.22 33.43
C GLN A 192 13.73 1.94 32.59
N ASN A 193 13.94 1.49 31.34
CA ASN A 193 14.86 2.07 30.37
C ASN A 193 16.25 2.40 30.96
N ASN A 194 16.85 1.43 31.63
CA ASN A 194 18.15 1.57 32.30
C ASN A 194 19.10 0.40 32.00
N ILE A 195 18.74 -0.51 31.08
CA ILE A 195 19.59 -1.63 30.66
C ILE A 195 20.93 -1.14 30.12
N ALA A 196 20.93 -0.04 29.37
CA ALA A 196 22.17 0.55 28.86
C ALA A 196 23.14 0.96 29.99
N ASN A 197 22.60 1.44 31.12
CA ASN A 197 23.41 1.88 32.25
C ASN A 197 24.14 0.71 32.94
N ILE A 198 23.54 -0.49 32.93
CA ILE A 198 24.14 -1.71 33.50
C ILE A 198 25.46 -2.07 32.80
N PHE A 199 25.54 -1.82 31.50
CA PHE A 199 26.73 -2.14 30.68
C PHE A 199 27.76 -1.01 30.64
N THR A 200 27.54 0.10 31.35
CA THR A 200 28.53 1.19 31.44
C THR A 200 29.67 0.87 32.41
N LYS A 201 30.87 1.38 32.10
CA LYS A 201 32.07 1.19 32.96
C LYS A 201 31.90 1.79 34.36
N ASP A 202 31.04 2.79 34.50
CA ASP A 202 30.81 3.48 35.78
C ASP A 202 30.03 2.61 36.77
N PHE A 203 28.97 1.93 36.30
CA PHE A 203 28.23 0.96 37.11
C PHE A 203 29.12 -0.21 37.55
N LEU A 204 29.92 -0.75 36.62
CA LEU A 204 30.83 -1.88 36.89
C LEU A 204 31.96 -1.55 37.89
N LYS A 205 32.38 -0.28 37.97
CA LYS A 205 33.42 0.16 38.93
C LYS A 205 32.86 0.53 40.31
N ASN A 206 31.66 1.12 40.37
CA ASN A 206 31.07 1.67 41.60
C ASN A 206 29.88 0.84 42.12
N TYR A 207 29.96 -0.49 42.01
CA TYR A 207 28.87 -1.40 42.42
C TYR A 207 28.56 -1.33 43.93
N THR A 208 29.49 -0.85 44.76
CA THR A 208 29.33 -0.78 46.23
C THR A 208 28.35 0.30 46.71
N VAL A 209 28.02 1.29 45.89
CA VAL A 209 27.08 2.38 46.25
C VAL A 209 25.65 2.03 45.83
N ILE A 210 24.94 1.29 46.68
CA ILE A 210 23.58 0.79 46.39
C ILE A 210 22.56 1.93 46.16
N ARG A 211 22.69 3.04 46.88
CA ARG A 211 21.68 4.12 46.89
C ARG A 211 21.56 4.87 45.56
N THR A 212 22.63 4.95 44.77
CA THR A 212 22.63 5.66 43.49
C THR A 212 22.09 4.81 42.34
N HIS A 213 22.22 3.48 42.43
CA HIS A 213 21.84 2.55 41.37
C HIS A 213 20.66 1.63 41.73
N ILE A 214 19.74 2.10 42.59
CA ILE A 214 18.57 1.32 43.04
C ILE A 214 17.76 0.82 41.83
N SER A 215 17.61 1.63 40.77
CA SER A 215 16.81 1.26 39.61
C SER A 215 17.41 0.10 38.84
N GLU A 216 18.73 0.07 38.70
CA GLU A 216 19.51 -0.95 38.01
C GLU A 216 19.48 -2.25 38.80
N TYR A 217 19.61 -2.19 40.12
CA TYR A 217 19.45 -3.36 40.99
C TYR A 217 18.05 -3.98 40.89
N ILE A 218 16.98 -3.17 40.83
CA ILE A 218 15.61 -3.69 40.66
C ILE A 218 15.49 -4.46 39.34
N THR A 219 16.14 -4.02 38.26
CA THR A 219 16.11 -4.71 36.96
C THR A 219 16.84 -6.05 37.00
N ILE A 220 18.00 -6.08 37.65
CA ILE A 220 18.83 -7.29 37.75
C ILE A 220 18.08 -8.31 38.62
N ILE A 221 17.52 -7.86 39.74
CA ILE A 221 16.72 -8.70 40.64
C ILE A 221 15.47 -9.21 39.91
N SER A 222 14.77 -8.40 39.11
CA SER A 222 13.58 -8.86 38.39
C SER A 222 13.91 -9.90 37.33
N ILE A 223 15.01 -9.74 36.58
CA ILE A 223 15.49 -10.72 35.60
C ILE A 223 15.88 -12.04 36.28
N ILE A 224 16.66 -11.98 37.37
CA ILE A 224 17.10 -13.17 38.11
C ILE A 224 15.90 -13.87 38.74
N CYS A 225 14.99 -13.12 39.38
CA CYS A 225 13.78 -13.66 39.99
C CYS A 225 12.90 -14.36 38.95
N PHE A 226 12.72 -13.75 37.78
CA PHE A 226 11.99 -14.37 36.66
C PHE A 226 12.66 -15.67 36.22
N ALA A 227 13.98 -15.67 35.99
CA ALA A 227 14.71 -16.86 35.56
C ALA A 227 14.59 -18.00 36.59
N VAL A 228 14.73 -17.72 37.89
CA VAL A 228 14.59 -18.73 38.95
C VAL A 228 13.15 -19.27 39.03
N LEU A 229 12.15 -18.40 38.91
CA LEU A 229 10.74 -18.78 38.99
C LEU A 229 10.32 -19.64 37.80
N VAL A 230 10.80 -19.38 36.58
CA VAL A 230 10.48 -20.21 35.39
C VAL A 230 10.76 -21.69 35.65
N PHE A 231 11.85 -22.02 36.35
CA PHE A 231 12.21 -23.40 36.66
C PHE A 231 11.52 -23.98 37.90
N ASN A 232 11.17 -23.13 38.87
CA ASN A 232 10.70 -23.57 40.19
C ASN A 232 9.22 -23.29 40.46
N ILE A 233 8.48 -22.72 39.50
CA ILE A 233 7.10 -22.28 39.76
C ILE A 233 6.19 -23.44 40.16
N SER A 234 6.39 -24.63 39.59
CA SER A 234 5.63 -25.83 39.96
C SER A 234 5.92 -26.32 41.39
N MET A 235 7.05 -25.92 41.99
CA MET A 235 7.42 -26.23 43.37
C MET A 235 6.82 -25.25 44.38
N VAL A 236 6.19 -24.17 43.92
CA VAL A 236 5.55 -23.14 44.75
C VAL A 236 4.04 -23.09 44.43
N PRO A 237 3.20 -23.90 45.10
CA PRO A 237 1.77 -24.01 44.78
C PRO A 237 1.02 -22.69 44.82
N ILE A 238 1.36 -21.81 45.77
CA ILE A 238 0.76 -20.47 45.92
C ILE A 238 0.92 -19.65 44.63
N LEU A 239 2.07 -19.75 43.95
CA LEU A 239 2.35 -19.05 42.70
C LEU A 239 1.77 -19.80 41.49
N SER A 240 1.92 -21.12 41.45
CA SER A 240 1.44 -21.96 40.34
C SER A 240 -0.08 -21.89 40.16
N ASP A 241 -0.86 -21.86 41.25
CA ASP A 241 -2.32 -21.84 41.18
C ASP A 241 -2.89 -20.45 40.89
N ASN A 242 -2.12 -19.38 41.15
CA ASN A 242 -2.56 -17.99 41.06
C ASN A 242 -1.74 -17.14 40.06
N VAL A 243 -1.12 -17.75 39.04
CA VAL A 243 -0.26 -17.04 38.07
C VAL A 243 -0.96 -15.82 37.45
N ILE A 244 -2.20 -15.96 37.01
CA ILE A 244 -2.93 -14.89 36.30
C ILE A 244 -3.27 -13.71 37.23
N PRO A 245 -3.91 -13.90 38.41
CA PRO A 245 -4.12 -12.81 39.37
C PRO A 245 -2.83 -12.10 39.77
N ILE A 246 -1.73 -12.84 39.97
CA ILE A 246 -0.43 -12.28 40.39
C ILE A 246 0.17 -11.42 39.28
N LEU A 247 0.24 -11.92 38.04
CA LEU A 247 0.74 -11.13 36.91
C LEU A 247 -0.13 -9.89 36.65
N SER A 248 -1.45 -10.03 36.77
CA SER A 248 -2.39 -8.90 36.63
C SER A 248 -2.21 -7.86 37.73
N PHE A 249 -1.93 -8.31 38.96
CA PHE A 249 -1.61 -7.42 40.08
C PHE A 249 -0.28 -6.69 39.87
N ILE A 250 0.77 -7.38 39.42
CA ILE A 250 2.06 -6.76 39.07
C ILE A 250 1.88 -5.71 37.98
N LEU A 251 1.12 -6.01 36.92
CA LEU A 251 0.80 -5.04 35.87
C LEU A 251 0.06 -3.83 36.44
N MET A 252 -0.98 -4.06 37.25
CA MET A 252 -1.79 -2.99 37.86
C MET A 252 -0.95 -2.05 38.72
N VAL A 253 -0.09 -2.59 39.59
CA VAL A 253 0.79 -1.80 40.46
C VAL A 253 1.75 -0.96 39.62
N ASN A 254 2.40 -1.55 38.63
CA ASN A 254 3.37 -0.85 37.79
C ASN A 254 2.72 0.25 36.93
N VAL A 255 1.60 -0.05 36.27
CA VAL A 255 0.86 0.93 35.47
C VAL A 255 0.40 2.09 36.34
N THR A 256 -0.15 1.81 37.52
CA THR A 256 -0.63 2.86 38.45
C THR A 256 0.54 3.73 38.94
N TYR A 257 1.62 3.11 39.40
CA TYR A 257 2.82 3.81 39.89
C TYR A 257 3.42 4.73 38.82
N TRP A 258 3.59 4.22 37.60
CA TRP A 258 4.23 4.98 36.53
C TRP A 258 3.32 6.02 35.89
N THR A 259 2.00 5.77 35.85
CA THR A 259 1.03 6.80 35.45
C THR A 259 1.07 8.00 36.42
N ILE A 260 1.17 7.72 37.72
CA ILE A 260 1.37 8.75 38.74
C ILE A 260 2.67 9.52 38.51
N ASN A 261 3.80 8.84 38.32
CA ASN A 261 5.09 9.51 38.12
C ASN A 261 5.16 10.33 36.82
N LEU A 262 4.62 9.83 35.71
CA LEU A 262 4.59 10.57 34.45
C LEU A 262 3.68 11.81 34.53
N SER A 263 2.64 11.78 35.36
CA SER A 263 1.75 12.93 35.57
C SER A 263 2.42 14.10 36.31
N GLN A 264 3.55 13.86 36.98
CA GLN A 264 4.25 14.88 37.77
C GLN A 264 5.22 15.73 36.93
N GLU A 265 5.34 15.50 35.61
CA GLU A 265 6.20 16.26 34.67
C GLU A 265 7.69 16.36 35.09
N GLN A 266 8.19 15.40 35.87
CA GLN A 266 9.55 15.43 36.43
C GLN A 266 10.65 14.99 35.43
N PHE A 267 10.28 14.58 34.22
CA PHE A 267 11.20 13.94 33.27
C PHE A 267 11.54 14.85 32.09
N LYS A 268 12.74 14.67 31.53
CA LYS A 268 13.11 15.28 30.25
C LYS A 268 12.12 14.84 29.15
N PRO A 269 11.75 15.70 28.19
CA PRO A 269 10.77 15.37 27.16
C PRO A 269 11.06 14.08 26.38
N SER A 270 12.33 13.81 26.06
CA SER A 270 12.73 12.57 25.38
C SER A 270 12.49 11.30 26.22
N VAL A 271 12.80 11.36 27.51
CA VAL A 271 12.58 10.26 28.46
C VAL A 271 11.08 10.07 28.72
N GLN A 272 10.33 11.17 28.78
CA GLN A 272 8.88 11.14 28.97
C GLN A 272 8.17 10.52 27.76
N GLN A 273 8.60 10.83 26.54
CA GLN A 273 8.06 10.24 25.30
C GLN A 273 8.30 8.73 25.22
N HIS A 274 9.49 8.27 25.59
CA HIS A 274 9.82 6.83 25.62
C HIS A 274 8.96 6.10 26.67
N ARG A 275 8.93 6.61 27.90
CA ARG A 275 8.16 6.00 29.00
C ARG A 275 6.66 6.02 28.76
N SER A 276 6.12 7.04 28.09
CA SER A 276 4.70 7.06 27.73
C SER A 276 4.36 6.00 26.69
N ALA A 277 5.23 5.78 25.69
CA ALA A 277 5.08 4.68 24.74
C ALA A 277 5.18 3.30 25.42
N ALA A 278 6.14 3.13 26.35
CA ALA A 278 6.30 1.90 27.12
C ALA A 278 5.09 1.59 28.02
N ILE A 279 4.51 2.60 28.70
CA ILE A 279 3.27 2.43 29.47
C ILE A 279 2.10 2.07 28.56
N ALA A 280 1.95 2.73 27.41
CA ALA A 280 0.89 2.40 26.46
C ALA A 280 0.98 0.93 26.01
N PHE A 281 2.19 0.45 25.72
CA PHE A 281 2.43 -0.96 25.42
C PHE A 281 2.08 -1.86 26.60
N MET A 282 2.51 -1.54 27.82
CA MET A 282 2.20 -2.32 29.02
C MET A 282 0.69 -2.42 29.30
N ILE A 283 -0.06 -1.35 29.04
CA ILE A 283 -1.53 -1.33 29.16
C ILE A 283 -2.17 -2.23 28.09
N LEU A 284 -1.68 -2.17 26.84
CA LEU A 284 -2.23 -2.95 25.73
C LEU A 284 -1.76 -4.41 25.72
N LEU A 285 -0.71 -4.74 26.46
CA LEU A 285 -0.04 -6.03 26.42
C LEU A 285 -0.97 -7.23 26.65
N PRO A 286 -1.86 -7.26 27.66
CA PRO A 286 -2.80 -8.37 27.84
C PRO A 286 -3.67 -8.62 26.59
N PHE A 287 -4.15 -7.56 25.95
CA PHE A 287 -4.98 -7.67 24.74
C PHE A 287 -4.17 -8.06 23.51
N LEU A 288 -2.97 -7.49 23.33
CA LEU A 288 -2.09 -7.85 22.22
C LEU A 288 -1.66 -9.31 22.28
N LEU A 289 -1.31 -9.79 23.48
CA LEU A 289 -0.95 -11.19 23.71
C LEU A 289 -2.13 -12.13 23.45
N TYR A 290 -3.33 -11.76 23.90
CA TYR A 290 -4.57 -12.47 23.58
C TYR A 290 -4.81 -12.56 22.06
N LEU A 291 -4.69 -11.45 21.33
CA LEU A 291 -4.89 -11.43 19.88
C LEU A 291 -3.87 -12.31 19.16
N LEU A 292 -2.60 -12.24 19.54
CA LEU A 292 -1.53 -13.06 18.98
C LEU A 292 -1.81 -14.55 19.22
N LEU A 293 -2.04 -14.96 20.47
CA LEU A 293 -2.26 -16.36 20.81
C LEU A 293 -3.56 -16.90 20.24
N ARG A 294 -4.61 -16.08 20.17
CA ARG A 294 -5.86 -16.44 19.49
C ARG A 294 -5.63 -16.66 18.00
N PHE A 295 -4.85 -15.80 17.35
CA PHE A 295 -4.50 -15.97 15.94
C PHE A 295 -3.76 -17.29 15.71
N LEU A 296 -2.76 -17.62 16.54
CA LEU A 296 -2.03 -18.88 16.47
C LEU A 296 -2.95 -20.09 16.68
N PHE A 297 -3.81 -20.04 17.70
CA PHE A 297 -4.77 -21.10 17.95
C PHE A 297 -5.72 -21.34 16.76
N LEU A 298 -6.15 -20.27 16.08
CA LEU A 298 -7.05 -20.36 14.93
C LEU A 298 -6.40 -20.99 13.69
N LEU A 299 -5.08 -20.83 13.50
CA LEU A 299 -4.36 -21.48 12.40
C LEU A 299 -4.40 -23.00 12.51
N ASN A 300 -4.36 -23.55 13.73
CA ASN A 300 -4.36 -24.99 14.01
C ASN A 300 -5.65 -25.45 14.71
N HIS A 301 -6.78 -24.76 14.48
CA HIS A 301 -8.03 -25.03 15.20
C HIS A 301 -8.48 -26.51 15.09
N PRO A 302 -9.02 -27.13 16.15
CA PRO A 302 -9.43 -28.54 16.13
C PRO A 302 -10.53 -28.82 15.10
N ASP A 303 -11.51 -27.92 14.95
CA ASP A 303 -12.50 -27.99 13.88
C ASP A 303 -11.87 -27.76 12.50
N THR A 304 -12.05 -28.73 11.61
CA THR A 304 -11.50 -28.75 10.25
C THR A 304 -12.08 -27.64 9.38
N VAL A 305 -13.33 -27.24 9.58
CA VAL A 305 -13.96 -26.14 8.82
C VAL A 305 -13.32 -24.81 9.18
N MET A 306 -13.15 -24.54 10.47
CA MET A 306 -12.47 -23.33 10.93
C MET A 306 -11.00 -23.32 10.49
N ARG A 307 -10.27 -24.43 10.66
CA ARG A 307 -8.88 -24.52 10.21
C ARG A 307 -8.74 -24.24 8.72
N ASN A 308 -9.60 -24.86 7.91
CA ASN A 308 -9.59 -24.63 6.46
C ASN A 308 -9.77 -23.15 6.11
N ARG A 309 -10.61 -22.41 6.84
CA ARG A 309 -10.83 -20.97 6.61
C ARG A 309 -9.60 -20.12 6.93
N TRP A 310 -8.80 -20.53 7.91
CA TRP A 310 -7.64 -19.79 8.43
C TRP A 310 -6.29 -20.23 7.85
N GLU A 311 -6.21 -21.44 7.31
CA GLU A 311 -5.00 -22.01 6.71
C GLU A 311 -4.45 -21.13 5.57
N LEU A 312 -3.21 -20.65 5.71
CA LEU A 312 -2.53 -19.77 4.77
C LEU A 312 -1.87 -20.52 3.60
N ALA A 313 -2.61 -21.44 2.98
CA ALA A 313 -2.16 -22.18 1.79
C ALA A 313 -2.89 -21.70 0.53
N TYR A 314 -2.16 -21.49 -0.56
CA TYR A 314 -2.71 -21.01 -1.84
C TYR A 314 -2.85 -22.11 -2.89
N ASP A 315 -2.73 -23.39 -2.52
CA ASP A 315 -2.80 -24.52 -3.47
C ASP A 315 -4.13 -24.55 -4.22
N PHE A 316 -5.22 -24.16 -3.55
CA PHE A 316 -6.54 -24.03 -4.15
C PHE A 316 -6.59 -23.03 -5.32
N MET A 317 -5.67 -22.07 -5.41
CA MET A 317 -5.64 -21.09 -6.50
C MET A 317 -5.14 -21.69 -7.83
N THR A 318 -4.40 -22.80 -7.78
CA THR A 318 -3.91 -23.50 -8.97
C THR A 318 -5.00 -24.34 -9.64
N GLN A 319 -6.04 -24.70 -8.88
CA GLN A 319 -7.14 -25.51 -9.36
C GLN A 319 -8.11 -24.70 -10.24
N GLY A 320 -8.81 -25.41 -11.13
CA GLY A 320 -9.82 -24.87 -12.02
C GLY A 320 -11.01 -24.26 -11.29
N ASN A 321 -11.57 -23.19 -11.86
CA ASN A 321 -12.74 -22.54 -11.30
C ASN A 321 -14.06 -23.16 -11.80
N THR A 322 -15.05 -23.44 -10.95
CA THR A 322 -16.28 -24.16 -11.37
C THR A 322 -17.37 -23.27 -11.95
N PHE A 323 -17.21 -21.95 -11.92
CA PHE A 323 -18.24 -20.98 -12.30
C PHE A 323 -17.77 -20.07 -13.43
N ARG A 324 -18.72 -19.71 -14.32
CA ARG A 324 -18.48 -18.77 -15.43
C ARG A 324 -18.35 -17.35 -14.88
N VAL A 325 -17.27 -16.66 -15.26
CA VAL A 325 -17.10 -15.23 -14.98
C VAL A 325 -16.67 -14.55 -16.27
N ASN A 326 -17.51 -13.65 -16.79
CA ASN A 326 -17.16 -12.88 -17.98
C ASN A 326 -16.16 -11.78 -17.59
N THR A 327 -14.87 -11.98 -17.87
CA THR A 327 -13.81 -11.03 -17.50
C THR A 327 -13.01 -10.52 -18.71
N TRP A 328 -13.63 -9.74 -19.59
CA TRP A 328 -12.89 -9.01 -20.62
C TRP A 328 -11.72 -8.22 -19.98
N PRO A 329 -10.47 -8.32 -20.46
CA PRO A 329 -10.07 -8.79 -21.79
C PRO A 329 -9.74 -10.28 -21.91
N PHE A 330 -9.84 -11.08 -20.84
CA PHE A 330 -9.59 -12.52 -20.90
C PHE A 330 -10.87 -13.31 -20.75
N GLU A 331 -11.20 -14.08 -21.77
CA GLU A 331 -12.17 -15.15 -21.63
C GLU A 331 -11.47 -16.28 -20.88
N VAL A 332 -11.90 -16.48 -19.64
CA VAL A 332 -11.43 -17.55 -18.77
C VAL A 332 -12.40 -18.70 -18.88
N GLU A 333 -11.88 -19.88 -19.23
CA GLU A 333 -12.68 -21.08 -19.34
C GLU A 333 -12.88 -21.73 -17.97
N PRO A 334 -14.14 -21.86 -17.50
CA PRO A 334 -14.44 -22.52 -16.24
C PRO A 334 -14.05 -24.00 -16.31
N GLY A 335 -13.39 -24.49 -15.27
CA GLY A 335 -12.94 -25.86 -15.12
C GLY A 335 -11.55 -26.11 -15.68
N ALA A 336 -11.18 -25.43 -16.78
CA ALA A 336 -9.86 -25.54 -17.41
C ALA A 336 -8.85 -24.58 -16.80
N ASP A 337 -9.22 -23.32 -16.59
CA ASP A 337 -8.29 -22.28 -16.16
C ASP A 337 -8.14 -22.17 -14.64
N SER A 338 -6.90 -21.93 -14.21
CA SER A 338 -6.57 -21.69 -12.80
C SER A 338 -7.26 -20.44 -12.25
N ARG A 339 -7.62 -20.45 -10.97
CA ARG A 339 -8.20 -19.28 -10.28
C ARG A 339 -7.28 -18.06 -10.28
N TRP A 340 -5.96 -18.24 -10.40
CA TRP A 340 -5.02 -17.14 -10.62
C TRP A 340 -5.37 -16.28 -11.83
N LEU A 341 -5.88 -16.90 -12.91
CA LEU A 341 -6.24 -16.18 -14.13
C LEU A 341 -7.50 -15.33 -13.92
N PHE A 342 -8.51 -15.87 -13.24
CA PHE A 342 -9.71 -15.12 -12.83
C PHE A 342 -9.36 -13.93 -11.94
N TYR A 343 -8.45 -14.13 -10.98
CA TYR A 343 -8.01 -13.06 -10.10
C TYR A 343 -7.23 -11.96 -10.84
N LYS A 344 -6.32 -12.34 -11.74
CA LYS A 344 -5.60 -11.42 -12.62
C LYS A 344 -6.54 -10.60 -13.49
N ALA A 345 -7.56 -11.23 -14.07
CA ALA A 345 -8.57 -10.55 -14.87
C ALA A 345 -9.37 -9.53 -14.03
N ALA A 346 -9.71 -9.88 -12.79
CA ALA A 346 -10.37 -8.99 -11.84
C ALA A 346 -9.51 -7.76 -11.49
N ILE A 347 -8.20 -7.93 -11.28
CA ILE A 347 -7.26 -6.82 -11.05
C ILE A 347 -7.27 -5.84 -12.22
N ILE A 348 -7.18 -6.36 -13.45
CA ILE A 348 -7.18 -5.54 -14.67
C ILE A 348 -8.52 -4.82 -14.83
N ASN A 349 -9.63 -5.48 -14.51
CA ASN A 349 -10.96 -4.87 -14.52
C ASN A 349 -11.13 -3.73 -13.53
N SER A 350 -10.65 -3.90 -12.30
CA SER A 350 -10.64 -2.82 -11.31
C SER A 350 -9.75 -1.67 -11.77
N ALA A 351 -8.52 -1.96 -12.21
CA ALA A 351 -7.60 -0.94 -12.72
C ALA A 351 -8.20 -0.14 -13.88
N ARG A 352 -8.80 -0.83 -14.86
CA ARG A 352 -9.45 -0.22 -16.03
C ARG A 352 -10.54 0.78 -15.65
N VAL A 353 -11.50 0.37 -14.82
CA VAL A 353 -12.58 1.25 -14.37
C VAL A 353 -12.02 2.43 -13.60
N THR A 354 -11.05 2.20 -12.72
CA THR A 354 -10.49 3.26 -11.87
C THR A 354 -9.70 4.29 -12.66
N LEU A 355 -8.83 3.86 -13.59
CA LEU A 355 -8.03 4.77 -14.41
C LEU A 355 -8.91 5.61 -15.33
N LEU A 356 -9.89 4.98 -15.98
CA LEU A 356 -10.82 5.72 -16.85
C LEU A 356 -11.68 6.69 -16.04
N SER A 357 -12.18 6.27 -14.87
CA SER A 357 -12.96 7.13 -13.99
C SER A 357 -12.13 8.31 -13.46
N ILE A 358 -10.85 8.10 -13.11
CA ILE A 358 -9.94 9.18 -12.68
C ILE A 358 -9.80 10.23 -13.79
N ILE A 359 -9.59 9.81 -15.04
CA ILE A 359 -9.47 10.73 -16.17
C ILE A 359 -10.77 11.50 -16.38
N LEU A 360 -11.89 10.79 -16.49
CA LEU A 360 -13.20 11.40 -16.75
C LEU A 360 -13.65 12.32 -15.61
N CYS A 361 -13.47 11.92 -14.36
CA CYS A 361 -13.87 12.72 -13.21
C CYS A 361 -12.99 13.96 -13.04
N THR A 362 -11.72 13.89 -13.44
CA THR A 362 -10.82 15.05 -13.42
C THR A 362 -11.26 16.07 -14.45
N ILE A 363 -11.54 15.64 -15.68
CA ILE A 363 -12.03 16.52 -16.75
C ILE A 363 -13.36 17.15 -16.34
N LEU A 364 -14.35 16.32 -15.99
CA LEU A 364 -15.68 16.80 -15.60
C LEU A 364 -15.63 17.67 -14.34
N GLY A 365 -14.86 17.27 -13.33
CA GLY A 365 -14.71 18.01 -12.08
C GLY A 365 -14.04 19.37 -12.24
N ILE A 366 -13.01 19.48 -13.09
CA ILE A 366 -12.40 20.78 -13.42
C ILE A 366 -13.41 21.68 -14.14
N ILE A 367 -14.13 21.15 -15.14
CA ILE A 367 -15.14 21.92 -15.89
C ILE A 367 -16.22 22.43 -14.94
N VAL A 368 -16.81 21.56 -14.12
CA VAL A 368 -17.86 21.92 -13.17
C VAL A 368 -17.33 22.89 -12.11
N GLY A 369 -16.14 22.65 -11.57
CA GLY A 369 -15.51 23.49 -10.54
C GLY A 369 -15.24 24.92 -11.03
N VAL A 370 -14.69 25.07 -12.24
CA VAL A 370 -14.47 26.38 -12.87
C VAL A 370 -15.80 27.05 -13.25
N THR A 371 -16.74 26.31 -13.84
CA THR A 371 -18.06 26.84 -14.23
C THR A 371 -18.82 27.42 -13.04
N ARG A 372 -18.64 26.83 -11.86
CA ARG A 372 -19.27 27.31 -10.63
C ARG A 372 -18.74 28.66 -10.16
N LEU A 373 -17.53 29.05 -10.55
CA LEU A 373 -16.94 30.37 -10.32
C LEU A 373 -17.30 31.40 -11.41
N SER A 374 -18.05 30.99 -12.44
CA SER A 374 -18.48 31.88 -13.52
C SER A 374 -19.41 32.98 -13.02
N SER A 375 -19.32 34.15 -13.65
CA SER A 375 -20.26 35.26 -13.44
C SER A 375 -21.67 34.96 -13.98
N ASN A 376 -21.81 33.98 -14.88
CA ASN A 376 -23.11 33.55 -15.40
C ASN A 376 -23.87 32.76 -14.32
N LYS A 377 -24.92 33.39 -13.78
CA LYS A 377 -25.76 32.80 -12.73
C LYS A 377 -26.34 31.44 -13.12
N LEU A 378 -26.84 31.28 -14.36
CA LEU A 378 -27.44 30.01 -14.78
C LEU A 378 -26.40 28.88 -14.76
N ALA A 379 -25.22 29.14 -15.33
CA ALA A 379 -24.14 28.14 -15.36
C ALA A 379 -23.63 27.81 -13.95
N SER A 380 -23.45 28.81 -13.10
CA SER A 380 -23.01 28.62 -11.72
C SER A 380 -24.06 27.88 -10.86
N THR A 381 -25.34 28.19 -11.03
CA THR A 381 -26.45 27.51 -10.33
C THR A 381 -26.58 26.06 -10.78
N LEU A 382 -26.51 25.76 -12.09
CA LEU A 382 -26.55 24.38 -12.58
C LEU A 382 -25.36 23.55 -12.07
N ALA A 383 -24.15 24.12 -12.10
CA ALA A 383 -22.97 23.46 -11.54
C ALA A 383 -23.10 23.22 -10.04
N THR A 384 -23.70 24.16 -9.29
CA THR A 384 -23.96 24.02 -7.86
C THR A 384 -24.98 22.91 -7.58
N ALA A 385 -26.09 22.88 -8.32
CA ALA A 385 -27.10 21.83 -8.20
C ALA A 385 -26.51 20.44 -8.48
N TYR A 386 -25.73 20.30 -9.54
CA TYR A 386 -25.00 19.06 -9.84
C TYR A 386 -24.14 18.61 -8.64
N VAL A 387 -23.29 19.51 -8.12
CA VAL A 387 -22.38 19.17 -7.01
C VAL A 387 -23.15 18.78 -5.76
N GLU A 388 -24.19 19.53 -5.40
CA GLU A 388 -25.02 19.26 -4.22
C GLU A 388 -25.78 17.95 -4.32
N ILE A 389 -26.27 17.58 -5.50
CA ILE A 389 -26.96 16.29 -5.71
C ILE A 389 -25.96 15.14 -5.57
N PHE A 390 -24.91 15.11 -6.39
CA PHE A 390 -24.05 13.93 -6.48
C PHE A 390 -23.15 13.74 -5.26
N ARG A 391 -22.72 14.81 -4.60
CA ARG A 391 -21.88 14.71 -3.41
C ARG A 391 -22.64 14.14 -2.20
N ASN A 392 -23.95 14.39 -2.13
CA ASN A 392 -24.78 13.98 -1.00
C ASN A 392 -25.45 12.61 -1.21
N LEU A 393 -25.30 12.00 -2.40
CA LEU A 393 -25.80 10.66 -2.68
C LEU A 393 -24.77 9.59 -2.29
N PRO A 394 -25.15 8.54 -1.53
CA PRO A 394 -24.29 7.38 -1.35
C PRO A 394 -23.96 6.76 -2.71
N LEU A 395 -22.67 6.56 -3.01
CA LEU A 395 -22.22 5.99 -4.29
C LEU A 395 -22.87 4.64 -4.60
N ALA A 396 -23.10 3.82 -3.58
CA ALA A 396 -23.82 2.55 -3.70
C ALA A 396 -25.23 2.72 -4.30
N VAL A 397 -25.99 3.69 -3.78
CA VAL A 397 -27.35 4.01 -4.25
C VAL A 397 -27.30 4.58 -5.67
N LEU A 398 -26.32 5.44 -5.97
CA LEU A 398 -26.13 6.00 -7.30
C LEU A 398 -25.84 4.91 -8.34
N LEU A 399 -24.97 3.96 -8.02
CA LEU A 399 -24.66 2.82 -8.90
C LEU A 399 -25.90 1.96 -9.16
N PHE A 400 -26.66 1.64 -8.12
CA PHE A 400 -27.92 0.91 -8.24
C PHE A 400 -28.93 1.67 -9.13
N LEU A 401 -29.08 2.97 -8.94
CA LEU A 401 -29.96 3.82 -9.75
C LEU A 401 -29.54 3.81 -11.23
N ILE A 402 -28.25 4.01 -11.52
CA ILE A 402 -27.76 4.03 -12.90
C ILE A 402 -28.00 2.67 -13.57
N ALA A 403 -27.64 1.57 -12.92
CA ALA A 403 -27.81 0.23 -13.49
C ALA A 403 -29.29 -0.11 -13.75
N THR A 404 -30.18 0.21 -12.80
CA THR A 404 -31.63 -0.03 -12.97
C THR A 404 -32.24 0.84 -14.08
N GLN A 405 -31.88 2.13 -14.15
CA GLN A 405 -32.37 3.02 -15.20
C GLN A 405 -31.87 2.60 -16.58
N MET A 406 -30.60 2.19 -16.70
CA MET A 406 -30.07 1.65 -17.94
C MET A 406 -30.86 0.41 -18.39
N GLY A 407 -31.11 -0.54 -17.48
CA GLY A 407 -31.89 -1.75 -17.79
C GLY A 407 -33.33 -1.48 -18.26
N HIS A 408 -33.97 -0.42 -17.76
CA HIS A 408 -35.36 -0.07 -18.14
C HIS A 408 -35.49 0.83 -19.37
N LYS A 409 -34.51 1.69 -19.65
CA LYS A 409 -34.60 2.69 -20.73
C LYS A 409 -33.92 2.25 -22.03
N LEU A 410 -32.93 1.36 -21.95
CA LEU A 410 -32.28 0.83 -23.14
C LEU A 410 -33.21 -0.16 -23.85
N PRO A 411 -33.21 -0.18 -25.21
CA PRO A 411 -34.04 -1.11 -25.97
C PRO A 411 -33.63 -2.56 -25.65
N LEU A 412 -34.58 -3.48 -25.76
CA LEU A 412 -34.30 -4.91 -25.65
C LEU A 412 -33.31 -5.31 -26.75
N PHE A 413 -32.43 -6.28 -26.48
CA PHE A 413 -31.46 -6.78 -27.45
C PHE A 413 -32.08 -7.19 -28.80
N SER A 414 -33.32 -7.70 -28.80
CA SER A 414 -34.04 -8.05 -30.03
C SER A 414 -34.44 -6.87 -30.90
N GLU A 415 -34.54 -5.67 -30.31
CA GLU A 415 -34.93 -4.40 -30.94
C GLU A 415 -33.77 -3.40 -30.85
N GLU A 416 -32.54 -3.88 -31.07
CA GLU A 416 -31.35 -3.04 -31.03
C GLU A 416 -31.51 -1.81 -31.92
N LYS A 417 -31.02 -0.67 -31.41
CA LYS A 417 -31.04 0.59 -32.16
C LYS A 417 -29.63 0.95 -32.54
N GLU A 418 -29.50 1.42 -33.78
CA GLU A 418 -28.26 1.95 -34.31
C GLU A 418 -28.28 3.47 -34.34
N ILE A 419 -27.12 4.07 -34.08
CA ILE A 419 -26.86 5.50 -34.22
C ILE A 419 -25.83 5.64 -35.34
N PHE A 420 -26.27 6.19 -36.47
CA PHE A 420 -25.43 6.46 -37.66
C PHE A 420 -24.66 5.24 -38.21
N GLY A 421 -25.09 4.01 -37.92
CA GLY A 421 -24.38 2.78 -38.31
C GLY A 421 -23.00 2.59 -37.64
N LEU A 422 -22.70 3.38 -36.60
CA LEU A 422 -21.42 3.37 -35.89
C LEU A 422 -21.54 2.86 -34.44
N ILE A 423 -22.69 3.09 -33.81
CA ILE A 423 -22.94 2.71 -32.42
C ILE A 423 -24.24 1.92 -32.37
N TYR A 424 -24.17 0.73 -31.83
CA TYR A 424 -25.30 -0.16 -31.58
C TYR A 424 -25.51 -0.24 -30.07
N TYR A 425 -26.74 -0.07 -29.58
CA TYR A 425 -26.98 -0.09 -28.15
C TYR A 425 -28.24 -0.86 -27.79
N SER A 426 -28.16 -1.58 -26.68
CA SER A 426 -29.24 -2.38 -26.11
C SER A 426 -29.10 -2.50 -24.59
N ASN A 427 -30.06 -3.16 -23.96
CA ASN A 427 -30.00 -3.52 -22.55
C ASN A 427 -28.90 -4.55 -22.21
N GLN A 428 -28.28 -5.19 -23.20
CA GLN A 428 -27.15 -6.11 -23.02
C GLN A 428 -25.78 -5.46 -23.22
N GLY A 429 -25.70 -4.26 -23.81
CA GLY A 429 -24.42 -3.59 -24.04
C GLY A 429 -24.48 -2.43 -25.02
N ILE A 430 -23.33 -1.80 -25.21
CA ILE A 430 -23.11 -0.81 -26.27
C ILE A 430 -21.94 -1.30 -27.11
N TRP A 431 -22.16 -1.48 -28.41
CA TRP A 431 -21.15 -1.91 -29.38
C TRP A 431 -20.78 -0.74 -30.28
N PHE A 432 -19.48 -0.56 -30.47
CA PHE A 432 -18.91 0.46 -31.33
C PHE A 432 -18.28 -0.22 -32.55
N THR A 433 -18.48 0.38 -33.73
CA THR A 433 -17.67 0.03 -34.90
C THR A 433 -16.23 0.44 -34.66
N THR A 434 -15.30 -0.49 -34.82
CA THR A 434 -13.86 -0.23 -34.60
C THR A 434 -13.07 -0.37 -35.88
N VAL A 435 -11.78 -0.07 -35.80
CA VAL A 435 -10.84 -0.36 -36.86
C VAL A 435 -10.66 -1.87 -36.96
N ALA A 436 -10.65 -2.43 -38.17
CA ALA A 436 -10.45 -3.86 -38.40
C ALA A 436 -9.15 -4.40 -37.80
N GLU A 437 -8.08 -3.59 -37.78
CA GLU A 437 -6.76 -3.97 -37.29
C GLU A 437 -6.23 -2.98 -36.23
N HIS A 438 -6.19 -3.40 -34.96
CA HIS A 438 -5.75 -2.56 -33.83
C HIS A 438 -4.27 -2.13 -33.92
N SER A 439 -3.43 -2.90 -34.62
CA SER A 439 -2.01 -2.59 -34.87
C SER A 439 -1.83 -1.23 -35.56
N ARG A 440 -2.77 -0.83 -36.43
CA ARG A 440 -2.70 0.42 -37.20
C ARG A 440 -2.95 1.66 -36.35
N ILE A 441 -3.82 1.54 -35.34
CA ILE A 441 -4.01 2.61 -34.34
C ILE A 441 -2.69 2.87 -33.61
N PHE A 442 -1.99 1.80 -33.22
CA PHE A 442 -0.70 1.91 -32.55
C PHE A 442 0.35 2.60 -33.43
N ILE A 443 0.42 2.26 -34.73
CA ILE A 443 1.30 2.92 -35.70
C ILE A 443 0.96 4.42 -35.84
N GLY A 444 -0.33 4.77 -35.93
CA GLY A 444 -0.77 6.16 -35.99
C GLY A 444 -0.37 6.96 -34.74
N LEU A 445 -0.52 6.39 -33.55
CA LEU A 445 -0.08 7.01 -32.30
C LEU A 445 1.45 7.18 -32.24
N MET A 446 2.22 6.20 -32.74
CA MET A 446 3.67 6.29 -32.81
C MET A 446 4.14 7.40 -33.75
N LEU A 447 3.46 7.56 -34.90
CA LEU A 447 3.73 8.67 -35.82
C LEU A 447 3.48 10.02 -35.15
N LEU A 448 2.36 10.18 -34.43
CA LEU A 448 2.06 11.41 -33.69
C LEU A 448 3.09 11.71 -32.60
N ALA A 449 3.52 10.69 -31.86
CA ALA A 449 4.56 10.85 -30.84
C ALA A 449 5.91 11.26 -31.46
N LEU A 450 6.28 10.66 -32.59
CA LEU A 450 7.51 10.98 -33.32
C LEU A 450 7.48 12.41 -33.88
N VAL A 451 6.35 12.84 -34.47
CA VAL A 451 6.15 14.23 -34.90
C VAL A 451 6.32 15.19 -33.72
N LYS A 452 5.74 14.87 -32.56
CA LYS A 452 5.89 15.69 -31.35
C LYS A 452 7.35 15.80 -30.90
N ILE A 453 8.13 14.72 -30.96
CA ILE A 453 9.56 14.72 -30.62
C ILE A 453 10.34 15.60 -31.62
N ILE A 454 10.06 15.49 -32.92
CA ILE A 454 10.70 16.33 -33.95
C ILE A 454 10.39 17.80 -33.71
N MET A 455 9.12 18.15 -33.49
CA MET A 455 8.71 19.53 -33.19
C MET A 455 9.44 20.06 -31.95
N ARG A 456 9.51 19.26 -30.89
CA ARG A 456 10.22 19.63 -29.66
C ARG A 456 11.72 19.83 -29.89
N HIS A 457 12.35 18.99 -30.72
CA HIS A 457 13.76 19.14 -31.08
C HIS A 457 14.01 20.43 -31.89
N MET A 458 13.09 20.80 -32.78
CA MET A 458 13.19 22.03 -33.58
C MET A 458 13.02 23.30 -32.73
N SER A 459 12.29 23.24 -31.61
CA SER A 459 12.04 24.39 -30.72
C SER A 459 13.07 24.56 -29.60
N ARG A 460 14.09 23.69 -29.52
CA ARG A 460 15.13 23.78 -28.48
C ARG A 460 16.13 24.87 -28.78
N VAL A 461 16.55 25.56 -27.72
CA VAL A 461 17.58 26.59 -27.75
C VAL A 461 18.73 26.17 -26.85
N GLU A 462 19.91 26.71 -27.12
CA GLU A 462 21.09 26.44 -26.30
C GLU A 462 20.85 26.89 -24.85
N PRO A 463 21.05 25.99 -23.86
CA PRO A 463 20.73 26.27 -22.47
C PRO A 463 21.73 27.26 -21.87
N ARG A 464 21.23 28.29 -21.16
CA ARG A 464 22.11 29.32 -20.55
C ARG A 464 22.86 28.83 -19.31
N LYS A 465 22.28 27.89 -18.56
CA LYS A 465 22.86 27.28 -17.37
C LYS A 465 22.49 25.81 -17.32
N VAL A 466 23.50 24.95 -17.14
CA VAL A 466 23.32 23.51 -16.99
C VAL A 466 23.81 23.11 -15.61
N ASP A 467 22.96 22.45 -14.85
CA ASP A 467 23.35 21.87 -13.55
C ASP A 467 24.28 20.68 -13.79
N GLN A 468 25.54 20.81 -13.34
CA GLN A 468 26.58 19.80 -13.52
C GLN A 468 26.60 18.73 -12.42
N SER A 469 25.78 18.87 -11.38
CA SER A 469 25.74 17.92 -10.25
C SER A 469 25.28 16.51 -10.63
N LYS A 470 24.50 16.37 -11.72
CA LYS A 470 23.87 15.11 -12.16
C LYS A 470 24.59 14.45 -13.34
N ARG A 471 25.92 14.28 -13.28
CA ARG A 471 26.75 13.74 -14.39
C ARG A 471 26.92 12.21 -14.42
N ASP A 472 26.30 11.48 -13.51
CA ASP A 472 26.45 10.01 -13.45
C ASP A 472 25.83 9.31 -14.66
N LEU A 473 26.50 8.27 -15.15
CA LEU A 473 26.03 7.39 -16.24
C LEU A 473 24.63 6.81 -15.99
N ILE A 474 24.26 6.62 -14.73
CA ILE A 474 22.94 6.12 -14.35
C ILE A 474 21.88 7.22 -14.51
N GLN A 475 22.18 8.46 -14.10
CA GLN A 475 21.22 9.56 -14.07
C GLN A 475 21.03 10.20 -15.45
N ARG A 476 22.12 10.37 -16.21
CA ARG A 476 22.16 10.97 -17.55
C ARG A 476 23.05 10.15 -18.48
N PRO A 477 22.58 8.99 -18.97
CA PRO A 477 23.37 8.08 -19.80
C PRO A 477 23.87 8.71 -21.10
N PHE A 478 23.14 9.71 -21.62
CA PHE A 478 23.41 10.36 -22.90
C PHE A 478 24.22 11.67 -22.80
N HIS A 479 24.81 11.99 -21.64
CA HIS A 479 25.54 13.25 -21.40
C HIS A 479 26.68 13.51 -22.40
N PHE A 480 27.30 12.45 -22.92
CA PHE A 480 28.43 12.55 -23.85
C PHE A 480 28.06 13.12 -25.24
N LEU A 481 26.78 13.15 -25.58
CA LEU A 481 26.28 13.55 -26.92
C LEU A 481 26.09 15.07 -27.06
N GLY A 482 26.30 15.84 -25.99
CA GLY A 482 26.05 17.28 -25.96
C GLY A 482 24.56 17.63 -25.86
N TRP A 483 24.26 18.91 -25.58
CA TRP A 483 22.93 19.37 -25.15
C TRP A 483 21.79 19.04 -26.15
N ARG A 484 22.05 19.20 -27.46
CA ARG A 484 21.02 19.07 -28.48
C ARG A 484 20.66 17.62 -28.80
N LEU A 485 21.66 16.73 -28.82
CA LEU A 485 21.48 15.31 -29.10
C LEU A 485 21.05 14.55 -27.85
N GLU A 486 21.61 14.85 -26.68
CA GLU A 486 21.24 14.21 -25.42
C GLU A 486 19.73 14.29 -25.16
N THR A 487 19.16 15.49 -25.31
CA THR A 487 17.72 15.72 -25.12
C THR A 487 16.87 15.01 -26.17
N LEU A 488 17.38 14.78 -27.39
CA LEU A 488 16.66 14.04 -28.44
C LEU A 488 16.70 12.54 -28.18
N PHE A 489 17.86 12.00 -27.79
CA PHE A 489 18.00 10.60 -27.41
C PHE A 489 17.18 10.26 -26.18
N SER A 490 17.09 11.18 -25.21
CA SER A 490 16.21 11.06 -24.06
C SER A 490 14.73 10.90 -24.47
N ASP A 491 14.23 11.76 -25.37
CA ASP A 491 12.85 11.70 -25.85
C ASP A 491 12.57 10.43 -26.68
N LEU A 492 13.49 10.05 -27.56
CA LEU A 492 13.40 8.80 -28.33
C LEU A 492 13.48 7.57 -27.43
N PHE A 493 14.28 7.61 -26.37
CA PHE A 493 14.40 6.52 -25.41
C PHE A 493 13.07 6.28 -24.70
N VAL A 494 12.33 7.33 -24.34
CA VAL A 494 10.96 7.19 -23.80
C VAL A 494 10.03 6.55 -24.83
N LEU A 495 10.05 7.01 -26.09
CA LEU A 495 9.21 6.44 -27.16
C LEU A 495 9.50 4.95 -27.37
N ILE A 496 10.78 4.59 -27.52
CA ILE A 496 11.22 3.19 -27.70
C ILE A 496 10.85 2.35 -26.48
N SER A 497 10.99 2.90 -25.27
CA SER A 497 10.65 2.19 -24.03
C SER A 497 9.15 1.91 -23.93
N VAL A 498 8.29 2.83 -24.40
CA VAL A 498 6.84 2.59 -24.51
C VAL A 498 6.53 1.45 -25.49
N ILE A 499 7.25 1.38 -26.61
CA ILE A 499 7.09 0.29 -27.60
C ILE A 499 7.53 -1.04 -27.01
N ILE A 500 8.73 -1.10 -26.41
CA ILE A 500 9.25 -2.30 -25.76
C ILE A 500 8.29 -2.74 -24.65
N PHE A 501 7.79 -1.80 -23.84
CA PHE A 501 6.82 -2.09 -22.81
C PHE A 501 5.52 -2.68 -23.40
N ALA A 502 4.97 -2.10 -24.46
CA ALA A 502 3.77 -2.61 -25.10
C ALA A 502 3.96 -4.05 -25.63
N ILE A 503 5.09 -4.32 -26.28
CA ILE A 503 5.41 -5.66 -26.81
C ILE A 503 5.66 -6.66 -25.68
N MET A 504 6.46 -6.29 -24.68
CA MET A 504 6.86 -7.19 -23.59
C MET A 504 5.76 -7.43 -22.56
N SER A 505 4.81 -6.50 -22.45
CA SER A 505 3.61 -6.66 -21.61
C SER A 505 2.52 -7.48 -22.30
N TYR A 506 2.53 -7.58 -23.64
CA TYR A 506 1.52 -8.35 -24.38
C TYR A 506 1.39 -9.80 -23.88
N PRO A 507 2.45 -10.62 -23.74
CA PRO A 507 2.33 -11.97 -23.19
C PRO A 507 1.85 -11.97 -21.74
N PHE A 508 2.23 -10.97 -20.95
CA PHE A 508 1.74 -10.86 -19.58
C PHE A 508 0.24 -10.61 -19.55
N PHE A 509 -0.32 -9.91 -20.52
CA PHE A 509 -1.77 -9.85 -20.67
C PHE A 509 -2.28 -11.20 -21.19
N THR A 510 -1.88 -11.65 -22.37
CA THR A 510 -2.56 -12.72 -23.11
C THR A 510 -2.30 -14.16 -22.63
N THR A 511 -1.21 -14.44 -21.92
CA THR A 511 -0.87 -15.82 -21.51
C THR A 511 -1.20 -16.10 -20.04
N SER A 512 -1.59 -17.35 -19.77
CA SER A 512 -1.97 -17.82 -18.43
C SER A 512 -0.80 -17.85 -17.43
N SER A 513 0.44 -18.05 -17.91
CA SER A 513 1.63 -18.10 -17.05
C SER A 513 2.21 -16.72 -16.72
N GLY A 514 1.87 -15.67 -17.48
CA GLY A 514 2.36 -14.31 -17.27
C GLY A 514 3.89 -14.20 -17.35
N GLY A 515 4.43 -13.94 -18.54
CA GLY A 515 5.88 -13.85 -18.73
C GLY A 515 6.58 -12.76 -17.89
N LEU A 516 7.80 -13.06 -17.41
CA LEU A 516 8.70 -12.12 -16.71
C LEU A 516 9.13 -10.92 -17.58
N SER A 517 8.89 -10.99 -18.90
CA SER A 517 9.18 -9.91 -19.86
C SER A 517 8.51 -8.59 -19.49
N CYS A 518 7.31 -8.63 -18.90
CA CYS A 518 6.59 -7.42 -18.50
C CYS A 518 7.35 -6.62 -17.44
N ILE A 519 7.97 -7.29 -16.45
CA ILE A 519 8.76 -6.63 -15.41
C ILE A 519 9.95 -5.89 -16.03
N ILE A 520 10.63 -6.53 -16.98
CA ILE A 520 11.74 -5.91 -17.71
C ILE A 520 11.24 -4.68 -18.49
N GLY A 521 10.09 -4.79 -19.17
CA GLY A 521 9.46 -3.66 -19.86
C GLY A 521 9.11 -2.50 -18.91
N VAL A 522 8.57 -2.78 -17.73
CA VAL A 522 8.26 -1.76 -16.71
C VAL A 522 9.53 -1.08 -16.20
N ILE A 523 10.58 -1.84 -15.90
CA ILE A 523 11.86 -1.30 -15.42
C ILE A 523 12.46 -0.37 -16.47
N ILE A 524 12.46 -0.78 -17.74
CA ILE A 524 12.95 0.05 -18.86
C ILE A 524 12.11 1.33 -18.99
N LEU A 525 10.78 1.23 -18.92
CA LEU A 525 9.90 2.38 -18.97
C LEU A 525 10.15 3.37 -17.82
N ILE A 526 10.23 2.87 -16.59
CA ILE A 526 10.52 3.69 -15.40
C ILE A 526 11.89 4.36 -15.53
N TYR A 527 12.91 3.61 -15.96
CA TYR A 527 14.24 4.15 -16.16
C TYR A 527 14.27 5.23 -17.25
N SER A 528 13.56 5.02 -18.37
CA SER A 528 13.45 6.03 -19.44
C SER A 528 12.78 7.31 -18.98
N LEU A 529 11.73 7.21 -18.17
CA LEU A 529 11.07 8.35 -17.56
C LEU A 529 11.99 9.04 -16.55
N LEU A 530 12.75 8.30 -15.75
CA LEU A 530 13.72 8.86 -14.82
C LEU A 530 14.77 9.66 -15.57
N VAL A 531 15.38 9.10 -16.61
CA VAL A 531 16.37 9.77 -17.48
C VAL A 531 15.79 11.03 -18.10
N PHE A 532 14.60 10.94 -18.72
CA PHE A 532 13.91 12.10 -19.31
C PHE A 532 13.81 13.26 -18.34
N THR A 533 13.54 12.93 -17.09
CA THR A 533 13.24 13.93 -16.09
C THR A 533 14.46 14.50 -15.42
N ASN A 534 15.53 13.72 -15.29
CA ASN A 534 16.83 14.25 -14.91
C ASN A 534 17.39 15.21 -15.95
N VAL A 535 17.13 14.95 -17.24
CA VAL A 535 17.51 15.85 -18.34
C VAL A 535 16.72 17.16 -18.25
N ASP A 536 15.41 17.10 -18.01
CA ASP A 536 14.58 18.30 -17.79
C ASP A 536 15.05 19.09 -16.56
N ASP A 537 15.25 18.41 -15.42
CA ASP A 537 15.69 19.04 -14.16
C ASP A 537 17.10 19.67 -14.26
N SER A 538 17.96 19.16 -15.16
CA SER A 538 19.30 19.70 -15.36
C SER A 538 19.33 21.05 -16.09
N GLY A 539 18.16 21.53 -16.55
CA GLY A 539 18.03 22.82 -17.26
C GLY A 539 18.47 22.78 -18.72
N ILE A 540 18.75 21.59 -19.27
CA ILE A 540 19.23 21.44 -20.66
C ILE A 540 18.09 21.60 -21.66
N ASN A 541 16.87 21.28 -21.26
CA ASN A 541 15.70 21.31 -22.12
C ASN A 541 15.01 22.68 -22.12
N GLU A 542 15.76 23.76 -22.33
CA GLU A 542 15.19 25.08 -22.54
C GLU A 542 14.53 25.15 -23.94
N MET A 543 13.25 25.52 -23.96
CA MET A 543 12.43 25.63 -25.16
C MET A 543 11.93 27.07 -25.31
N VAL A 544 12.05 27.62 -26.51
CA VAL A 544 11.38 28.88 -26.85
C VAL A 544 10.03 28.53 -27.48
N ILE A 545 8.96 28.91 -26.79
CA ILE A 545 7.61 28.82 -27.34
C ILE A 545 7.44 30.00 -28.31
N ASP A 546 7.33 29.69 -29.61
CA ASP A 546 7.02 30.70 -30.63
C ASP A 546 5.52 31.03 -30.58
N ASP A 547 5.18 32.02 -29.77
CA ASP A 547 3.81 32.54 -29.63
C ASP A 547 3.40 33.47 -30.80
N SER A 548 4.23 33.62 -31.84
CA SER A 548 3.84 34.38 -33.02
C SER A 548 2.68 33.71 -33.76
N GLU A 549 1.83 34.51 -34.41
CA GLU A 549 0.70 34.00 -35.19
C GLU A 549 1.15 32.99 -36.28
N LYS A 550 2.33 33.23 -36.87
CA LYS A 550 2.96 32.32 -37.84
C LYS A 550 3.40 31.01 -37.18
N GLY A 551 4.02 31.05 -36.00
CA GLY A 551 4.44 29.88 -35.23
C GLY A 551 3.27 29.00 -34.80
N ILE A 552 2.19 29.62 -34.30
CA ILE A 552 0.95 28.94 -33.92
C ILE A 552 0.32 28.28 -35.16
N ARG A 553 0.18 29.01 -36.27
CA ARG A 553 -0.40 28.46 -37.52
C ARG A 553 0.45 27.30 -38.07
N ARG A 554 1.78 27.38 -38.01
CA ARG A 554 2.68 26.29 -38.40
C ARG A 554 2.51 25.07 -37.51
N SER A 555 2.45 25.25 -36.19
CA SER A 555 2.25 24.14 -35.27
C SER A 555 0.89 23.47 -35.45
N PHE A 556 -0.16 24.27 -35.63
CA PHE A 556 -1.51 23.79 -35.91
C PHE A 556 -1.60 23.02 -37.24
N THR A 557 -0.96 23.52 -38.31
CA THR A 557 -0.92 22.83 -39.61
C THR A 557 -0.16 21.50 -39.54
N ILE A 558 0.99 21.46 -38.86
CA ILE A 558 1.73 20.20 -38.65
C ILE A 558 0.87 19.19 -37.87
N TRP A 559 0.23 19.60 -36.77
CA TRP A 559 -0.61 18.72 -35.97
C TRP A 559 -1.83 18.22 -36.74
N THR A 560 -2.53 19.10 -37.47
CA THR A 560 -3.71 18.73 -38.26
C THR A 560 -3.37 17.74 -39.37
N ILE A 561 -2.28 17.96 -40.12
CA ILE A 561 -1.80 17.01 -41.13
C ILE A 561 -1.41 15.68 -40.48
N SER A 562 -0.66 15.70 -39.38
CA SER A 562 -0.21 14.49 -38.71
C SER A 562 -1.38 13.68 -38.14
N PHE A 563 -2.40 14.35 -37.61
CA PHE A 563 -3.62 13.70 -37.14
C PHE A 563 -4.43 13.11 -38.29
N ALA A 564 -4.55 13.82 -39.41
CA ALA A 564 -5.20 13.32 -40.62
C ALA A 564 -4.49 12.07 -41.17
N VAL A 565 -3.16 12.07 -41.21
CA VAL A 565 -2.36 10.90 -41.62
C VAL A 565 -2.53 9.74 -40.62
N ALA A 566 -2.48 10.01 -39.31
CA ALA A 566 -2.66 8.98 -38.29
C ALA A 566 -4.06 8.34 -38.35
N ILE A 567 -5.11 9.15 -38.54
CA ILE A 567 -6.48 8.65 -38.76
C ILE A 567 -6.55 7.86 -40.08
N GLY A 568 -5.94 8.35 -41.15
CA GLY A 568 -5.90 7.64 -42.44
C GLY A 568 -5.24 6.26 -42.32
N ILE A 569 -4.12 6.17 -41.61
CA ILE A 569 -3.45 4.89 -41.30
C ILE A 569 -4.36 4.00 -40.47
N ALA A 570 -4.97 4.53 -39.41
CA ALA A 570 -5.89 3.77 -38.58
C ALA A 570 -7.06 3.19 -39.39
N VAL A 571 -7.72 4.00 -40.22
CA VAL A 571 -8.91 3.59 -40.98
C VAL A 571 -8.58 2.78 -42.26
N SER A 572 -7.32 2.75 -42.69
CA SER A 572 -6.92 2.12 -43.97
C SER A 572 -7.28 0.64 -44.15
N ALA A 573 -7.48 -0.12 -43.06
CA ALA A 573 -7.93 -1.52 -43.11
C ALA A 573 -9.46 -1.68 -43.21
N GLY A 574 -10.22 -0.57 -43.18
CA GLY A 574 -11.66 -0.58 -43.06
C GLY A 574 -12.15 -0.65 -41.62
N PHE A 575 -13.48 -0.74 -41.49
CA PHE A 575 -14.17 -0.82 -40.20
C PHE A 575 -14.63 -2.24 -39.92
N SER A 576 -14.49 -2.66 -38.67
CA SER A 576 -15.10 -3.85 -38.10
C SER A 576 -16.47 -3.45 -37.54
N HIS A 577 -17.53 -3.88 -38.23
CA HIS A 577 -18.90 -3.71 -37.77
C HIS A 577 -19.28 -4.87 -36.84
N PRO A 578 -20.01 -4.63 -35.75
CA PRO A 578 -20.52 -5.70 -34.91
C PRO A 578 -21.56 -6.50 -35.71
N GLU A 579 -21.30 -7.79 -35.92
CA GLU A 579 -22.18 -8.68 -36.67
C GLU A 579 -23.02 -9.52 -35.73
N LEU A 580 -24.34 -9.34 -35.78
CA LEU A 580 -25.27 -10.06 -34.93
C LEU A 580 -25.50 -11.47 -35.48
N LEU A 581 -24.98 -12.48 -34.78
CA LEU A 581 -25.25 -13.87 -35.10
C LEU A 581 -26.58 -14.31 -34.49
N LYS A 582 -27.40 -14.97 -35.31
CA LYS A 582 -28.69 -15.56 -34.90
C LYS A 582 -28.65 -17.08 -35.14
N PRO A 583 -28.04 -17.87 -34.22
CA PRO A 583 -27.90 -19.32 -34.37
C PRO A 583 -29.24 -20.04 -34.52
N SER A 584 -30.31 -19.50 -33.95
CA SER A 584 -31.68 -19.93 -34.23
C SER A 584 -32.60 -18.73 -34.45
N LEU A 585 -33.37 -18.77 -35.54
CA LEU A 585 -34.36 -17.74 -35.88
C LEU A 585 -35.57 -17.74 -34.94
N THR A 586 -35.80 -18.85 -34.22
CA THR A 586 -37.00 -19.07 -33.40
C THR A 586 -36.77 -18.84 -31.90
N SER A 587 -35.54 -18.91 -31.39
CA SER A 587 -35.23 -18.62 -29.98
C SER A 587 -34.63 -17.21 -29.83
N SER A 588 -35.45 -16.28 -29.33
CA SER A 588 -35.12 -14.86 -29.12
C SER A 588 -34.05 -14.59 -28.05
N GLY A 589 -33.52 -15.63 -27.39
CA GLY A 589 -32.44 -15.53 -26.40
C GLY A 589 -31.10 -16.11 -26.85
N SER A 590 -30.99 -16.60 -28.09
CA SER A 590 -29.76 -17.23 -28.62
C SER A 590 -28.85 -16.27 -29.40
N TRP A 591 -29.23 -15.00 -29.52
CA TRP A 591 -28.54 -14.03 -30.36
C TRP A 591 -27.35 -13.45 -29.60
N TYR A 592 -26.21 -13.30 -30.27
CA TYR A 592 -25.01 -12.67 -29.73
C TYR A 592 -24.20 -12.05 -30.86
N PHE A 593 -23.34 -11.08 -30.54
CA PHE A 593 -22.40 -10.53 -31.52
C PHE A 593 -21.22 -11.46 -31.72
N GLU A 594 -20.79 -11.64 -32.98
CA GLU A 594 -19.62 -12.45 -33.29
C GLU A 594 -18.37 -11.94 -32.56
N GLU A 595 -17.65 -12.84 -31.90
CA GLU A 595 -16.43 -12.52 -31.17
C GLU A 595 -15.38 -11.90 -32.10
N GLY A 596 -14.79 -10.78 -31.69
CA GLY A 596 -13.78 -10.05 -32.47
C GLY A 596 -14.34 -9.06 -33.49
N LYS A 597 -15.66 -8.94 -33.65
CA LYS A 597 -16.31 -7.93 -34.50
C LYS A 597 -16.89 -6.78 -33.66
N GLY A 598 -16.41 -5.55 -33.90
CA GLY A 598 -16.74 -4.37 -33.11
C GLY A 598 -16.09 -4.34 -31.71
N PHE A 599 -16.40 -3.32 -30.92
CA PHE A 599 -15.94 -3.17 -29.53
C PHE A 599 -17.12 -3.06 -28.58
N GLU A 600 -17.23 -4.02 -27.67
CA GLU A 600 -18.30 -4.09 -26.69
C GLU A 600 -17.94 -3.36 -25.39
N ILE A 601 -18.89 -2.56 -24.91
CA ILE A 601 -18.91 -1.99 -23.58
C ILE A 601 -20.08 -2.60 -22.82
N THR A 602 -19.78 -3.39 -21.79
CA THR A 602 -20.82 -4.05 -20.99
C THR A 602 -21.64 -3.02 -20.18
N PRO A 603 -22.92 -3.31 -19.88
CA PRO A 603 -23.77 -2.41 -19.09
C PRO A 603 -23.21 -2.19 -17.68
N ALA A 604 -22.69 -3.25 -17.05
CA ALA A 604 -22.08 -3.19 -15.72
C ALA A 604 -20.86 -2.25 -15.70
N PHE A 605 -20.00 -2.33 -16.72
CA PHE A 605 -18.84 -1.45 -16.85
C PHE A 605 -19.26 0.00 -17.07
N THR A 606 -20.25 0.24 -17.93
CA THR A 606 -20.81 1.58 -18.18
C THR A 606 -21.42 2.18 -16.92
N ALA A 607 -22.21 1.41 -16.18
CA ALA A 607 -22.81 1.85 -14.93
C ALA A 607 -21.76 2.21 -13.88
N MET A 608 -20.69 1.40 -13.78
CA MET A 608 -19.55 1.70 -12.91
C MET A 608 -18.84 3.00 -13.27
N ILE A 609 -18.52 3.19 -14.55
CA ILE A 609 -17.84 4.40 -15.03
C ILE A 609 -18.70 5.62 -14.74
N LEU A 610 -19.99 5.58 -15.09
CA LEU A 610 -20.90 6.70 -14.88
C LEU A 610 -21.06 7.02 -13.40
N GLY A 611 -21.29 6.02 -12.54
CA GLY A 611 -21.46 6.22 -11.10
C GLY A 611 -20.21 6.80 -10.43
N LEU A 612 -19.05 6.19 -10.68
CA LEU A 612 -17.77 6.69 -10.14
C LEU A 612 -17.44 8.09 -10.68
N THR A 613 -17.61 8.31 -11.98
CA THR A 613 -17.30 9.61 -12.60
C THR A 613 -18.18 10.72 -12.06
N LEU A 614 -19.50 10.52 -12.01
CA LEU A 614 -20.44 11.56 -11.57
C LEU A 614 -20.24 11.91 -10.09
N PHE A 615 -20.12 10.89 -9.24
CA PHE A 615 -19.85 11.08 -7.82
C PHE A 615 -18.51 11.77 -7.59
N THR A 616 -17.42 11.22 -8.12
CA THR A 616 -16.08 11.76 -7.86
C THR A 616 -15.88 13.13 -8.50
N ALA A 617 -16.45 13.40 -9.67
CA ALA A 617 -16.36 14.72 -10.30
C ALA A 617 -16.98 15.82 -9.44
N SER A 618 -18.04 15.52 -8.67
CA SER A 618 -18.63 16.49 -7.75
C SER A 618 -17.66 16.90 -6.63
N VAL A 619 -16.89 15.93 -6.11
CA VAL A 619 -15.88 16.15 -5.07
C VAL A 619 -14.67 16.87 -5.66
N VAL A 620 -14.22 16.48 -6.85
CA VAL A 620 -13.15 17.16 -7.58
C VAL A 620 -13.53 18.61 -7.87
N ALA A 621 -14.78 18.90 -8.24
CA ALA A 621 -15.25 20.25 -8.48
C ALA A 621 -15.15 21.15 -7.22
N GLU A 622 -15.43 20.61 -6.03
CA GLU A 622 -15.21 21.35 -4.77
C GLU A 622 -13.73 21.60 -4.50
N ILE A 623 -12.87 20.62 -4.78
CA ILE A 623 -11.43 20.77 -4.65
C ILE A 623 -10.92 21.87 -5.59
N VAL A 624 -11.36 21.86 -6.85
CA VAL A 624 -10.98 22.88 -7.85
C VAL A 624 -11.43 24.26 -7.40
N ARG A 625 -12.71 24.40 -7.03
CA ARG A 625 -13.28 25.67 -6.54
C ARG A 625 -12.55 26.18 -5.30
N GLY A 626 -12.34 25.32 -4.30
CA GLY A 626 -11.65 25.65 -3.06
C GLY A 626 -10.20 26.06 -3.28
N SER A 627 -9.50 25.36 -4.18
CA SER A 627 -8.10 25.66 -4.53
C SER A 627 -7.95 27.01 -5.23
N ILE A 628 -8.89 27.38 -6.10
CA ILE A 628 -8.91 28.69 -6.76
C ILE A 628 -9.26 29.80 -5.75
N GLN A 629 -10.23 29.58 -4.87
CA GLN A 629 -10.66 30.58 -3.88
C GLN A 629 -9.62 30.84 -2.78
N ALA A 630 -8.77 29.86 -2.49
CA ALA A 630 -7.68 30.01 -1.51
C ALA A 630 -6.55 30.95 -2.00
N LEU A 631 -6.54 31.32 -3.28
CA LEU A 631 -5.48 32.17 -3.83
C LEU A 631 -5.60 33.63 -3.34
N PRO A 632 -4.49 34.31 -3.02
CA PRO A 632 -4.51 35.72 -2.63
C PRO A 632 -5.13 36.61 -3.71
N ARG A 633 -6.09 37.46 -3.32
CA ARG A 633 -6.82 38.35 -4.25
C ARG A 633 -5.89 39.31 -5.00
N GLY A 634 -4.79 39.74 -4.39
CA GLY A 634 -3.81 40.64 -5.01
C GLY A 634 -3.24 40.14 -6.35
N GLN A 635 -3.08 38.82 -6.53
CA GLN A 635 -2.64 38.24 -7.81
C GLN A 635 -3.69 38.43 -8.91
N VAL A 636 -4.97 38.27 -8.53
CA VAL A 636 -6.10 38.49 -9.43
C VAL A 636 -6.21 39.98 -9.77
N GLU A 637 -6.09 40.87 -8.78
CA GLU A 637 -6.11 42.33 -8.94
C GLU A 637 -4.98 42.84 -9.84
N ALA A 638 -3.75 42.39 -9.62
CA ALA A 638 -2.61 42.71 -10.48
C ALA A 638 -2.84 42.29 -11.94
N ALA A 639 -3.40 41.09 -12.15
CA ALA A 639 -3.76 40.61 -13.48
C ALA A 639 -4.85 41.46 -14.14
N ILE A 640 -5.81 42.01 -13.37
CA ILE A 640 -6.80 42.96 -13.90
C ILE A 640 -6.11 44.26 -14.30
N SER A 641 -5.20 44.78 -13.47
CA SER A 641 -4.47 46.03 -13.73
C SER A 641 -3.58 45.96 -14.98
N LEU A 642 -3.09 44.76 -15.31
CA LEU A 642 -2.36 44.48 -16.56
C LEU A 642 -3.27 44.32 -17.79
N GLY A 643 -4.59 44.46 -17.63
CA GLY A 643 -5.55 44.33 -18.73
C GLY A 643 -5.81 42.90 -19.18
N LEU A 644 -5.44 41.88 -18.39
CA LEU A 644 -5.67 40.48 -18.77
C LEU A 644 -7.16 40.15 -18.79
N SER A 645 -7.60 39.55 -19.91
CA SER A 645 -8.97 39.06 -20.05
C SER A 645 -9.26 37.95 -19.03
N PRO A 646 -10.54 37.69 -18.68
CA PRO A 646 -10.88 36.67 -17.69
C PRO A 646 -10.29 35.28 -18.02
N PHE A 647 -10.25 34.91 -19.30
CA PHE A 647 -9.66 33.66 -19.74
C PHE A 647 -8.13 33.65 -19.61
N GLN A 648 -7.47 34.75 -20.00
CA GLN A 648 -6.02 34.90 -19.82
C GLN A 648 -5.64 34.87 -18.34
N ARG A 649 -6.40 35.57 -17.49
CA ARG A 649 -6.20 35.59 -16.04
C ARG A 649 -6.35 34.20 -15.43
N LEU A 650 -7.40 33.46 -15.83
CA LEU A 650 -7.61 32.10 -15.37
C LEU A 650 -6.43 31.19 -15.79
N ARG A 651 -6.03 31.23 -17.06
CA ARG A 651 -5.02 30.33 -17.62
C ARG A 651 -3.59 30.66 -17.20
N LEU A 652 -3.22 31.93 -17.15
CA LEU A 652 -1.83 32.39 -16.96
C LEU A 652 -1.48 32.63 -15.49
N VAL A 653 -2.46 33.02 -14.65
CA VAL A 653 -2.19 33.43 -13.26
C VAL A 653 -2.85 32.47 -12.27
N ILE A 654 -4.16 32.28 -12.37
CA ILE A 654 -4.93 31.58 -11.32
C ILE A 654 -4.72 30.06 -11.37
N LEU A 655 -4.95 29.42 -12.52
CA LEU A 655 -4.93 27.97 -12.65
C LEU A 655 -3.54 27.36 -12.36
N PRO A 656 -2.41 27.93 -12.82
CA PRO A 656 -1.09 27.41 -12.48
C PRO A 656 -0.81 27.44 -10.97
N GLN A 657 -1.24 28.50 -10.27
CA GLN A 657 -1.07 28.63 -8.82
C GLN A 657 -2.02 27.70 -8.05
N ALA A 658 -3.29 27.64 -8.47
CA ALA A 658 -4.29 26.77 -7.87
C ALA A 658 -3.96 25.28 -8.05
N LEU A 659 -3.30 24.90 -9.14
CA LEU A 659 -2.89 23.51 -9.39
C LEU A 659 -1.99 22.98 -8.25
N ARG A 660 -1.12 23.81 -7.69
CA ARG A 660 -0.20 23.42 -6.61
C ARG A 660 -0.93 23.00 -5.33
N SER A 661 -2.02 23.69 -4.97
CA SER A 661 -2.84 23.30 -3.80
C SER A 661 -3.87 22.22 -4.14
N MET A 662 -4.24 22.08 -5.41
CA MET A 662 -5.20 21.07 -5.90
C MET A 662 -4.64 19.65 -5.88
N ILE A 663 -3.38 19.46 -6.31
CA ILE A 663 -2.77 18.13 -6.49
C ILE A 663 -2.76 17.25 -5.23
N PRO A 664 -2.33 17.76 -4.05
CA PRO A 664 -2.36 16.96 -2.82
C PRO A 664 -3.78 16.49 -2.46
N LEU A 665 -4.79 17.31 -2.73
CA LEU A 665 -6.19 16.97 -2.47
C LEU A 665 -6.71 15.91 -3.45
N LEU A 666 -6.30 15.99 -4.73
CA LEU A 666 -6.63 15.00 -5.75
C LEU A 666 -6.02 13.62 -5.44
N ASN A 667 -4.84 13.56 -4.82
CA ASN A 667 -4.22 12.29 -4.40
C ASN A 667 -5.18 11.45 -3.53
N ASN A 668 -5.75 12.07 -2.50
CA ASN A 668 -6.74 11.41 -1.64
C ASN A 668 -7.99 10.98 -2.41
N GLN A 669 -8.45 11.78 -3.37
CA GLN A 669 -9.64 11.41 -4.17
C GLN A 669 -9.38 10.25 -5.13
N PHE A 670 -8.21 10.18 -5.76
CA PHE A 670 -7.86 9.08 -6.64
C PHE A 670 -7.68 7.77 -5.87
N MET A 671 -7.11 7.81 -4.66
CA MET A 671 -7.11 6.66 -3.75
C MET A 671 -8.54 6.23 -3.37
N ASN A 672 -9.46 7.18 -3.19
CA ASN A 672 -10.86 6.87 -2.93
C ASN A 672 -11.55 6.24 -4.15
N VAL A 673 -11.26 6.66 -5.38
CA VAL A 673 -11.78 6.00 -6.59
C VAL A 673 -11.38 4.54 -6.63
N TRP A 674 -10.11 4.24 -6.32
CA TRP A 674 -9.61 2.86 -6.24
C TRP A 674 -10.33 2.03 -5.19
N LYS A 675 -10.55 2.57 -3.98
CA LYS A 675 -11.28 1.86 -2.92
C LYS A 675 -12.77 1.70 -3.25
N ASN A 676 -13.38 2.74 -3.80
CA ASN A 676 -14.81 2.78 -4.14
C ASN A 676 -15.15 1.89 -5.33
N SER A 677 -14.17 1.46 -6.13
CA SER A 677 -14.42 0.47 -7.19
C SER A 677 -14.92 -0.86 -6.62
N SER A 678 -14.65 -1.17 -5.34
CA SER A 678 -15.18 -2.36 -4.64
C SER A 678 -16.72 -2.41 -4.58
N LEU A 679 -17.39 -1.26 -4.75
CA LEU A 679 -18.85 -1.19 -4.84
C LEU A 679 -19.39 -1.73 -6.19
N ALA A 680 -18.50 -2.17 -7.08
CA ALA A 680 -18.82 -2.89 -8.31
C ALA A 680 -19.78 -4.06 -8.14
N ILE A 681 -19.78 -4.69 -6.97
CA ILE A 681 -20.73 -5.74 -6.62
C ILE A 681 -22.19 -5.35 -6.83
N ILE A 682 -22.54 -4.07 -6.65
CA ILE A 682 -23.90 -3.56 -6.76
C ILE A 682 -24.43 -3.66 -8.19
N VAL A 683 -23.55 -3.55 -9.18
CA VAL A 683 -23.89 -3.60 -10.60
C VAL A 683 -23.39 -4.89 -11.27
N ALA A 684 -23.00 -5.88 -10.46
CA ALA A 684 -22.41 -7.15 -10.90
C ALA A 684 -21.22 -6.98 -11.86
N TYR A 685 -20.41 -5.93 -11.65
CA TYR A 685 -19.17 -5.76 -12.39
C TYR A 685 -18.06 -6.62 -11.76
N ASN A 686 -17.36 -7.41 -12.60
CA ASN A 686 -16.34 -8.38 -12.17
C ASN A 686 -15.02 -7.71 -11.80
N ASP A 687 -15.02 -7.05 -10.65
CA ASP A 687 -13.86 -6.40 -10.03
C ASP A 687 -13.19 -7.34 -9.01
N ILE A 688 -12.07 -6.91 -8.41
CA ILE A 688 -11.32 -7.69 -7.40
C ILE A 688 -12.23 -8.12 -6.23
N PHE A 689 -13.10 -7.23 -5.74
CA PHE A 689 -13.98 -7.52 -4.61
C PHE A 689 -15.06 -8.55 -4.96
N TYR A 690 -15.69 -8.41 -6.13
CA TYR A 690 -16.65 -9.38 -6.63
C TYR A 690 -16.01 -10.76 -6.76
N GLN A 691 -14.83 -10.84 -7.39
CA GLN A 691 -14.13 -12.11 -7.57
C GLN A 691 -13.75 -12.75 -6.23
N PHE A 692 -13.29 -11.94 -5.26
CA PHE A 692 -13.04 -12.39 -3.90
C PHE A 692 -14.30 -13.03 -3.28
N LEU A 693 -15.45 -12.36 -3.36
CA LEU A 693 -16.68 -12.85 -2.74
C LEU A 693 -17.11 -14.19 -3.34
N VAL A 694 -17.06 -14.30 -4.67
CA VAL A 694 -17.45 -15.54 -5.36
C VAL A 694 -16.48 -16.68 -5.01
N MET A 695 -15.16 -16.41 -4.96
CA MET A 695 -14.19 -17.43 -4.53
C MET A 695 -14.35 -17.80 -3.05
N ALA A 696 -14.59 -16.84 -2.15
CA ALA A 696 -14.71 -17.08 -0.72
C ALA A 696 -15.92 -17.95 -0.38
N ASN A 697 -17.06 -17.72 -1.05
CA ASN A 697 -18.27 -18.49 -0.84
C ASN A 697 -18.19 -19.91 -1.43
N ASN A 698 -17.53 -20.08 -2.57
CA ASN A 698 -17.47 -21.37 -3.25
C ASN A 698 -16.33 -22.28 -2.77
N VAL A 699 -15.17 -21.71 -2.43
CA VAL A 699 -13.98 -22.48 -2.02
C VAL A 699 -13.92 -22.69 -0.50
N GLY A 700 -14.56 -21.82 0.29
CA GLY A 700 -14.53 -21.90 1.75
C GLY A 700 -13.19 -21.48 2.38
N LYS A 701 -12.24 -20.95 1.59
CA LYS A 701 -10.94 -20.42 2.02
C LYS A 701 -11.02 -18.90 2.22
N LEU A 702 -11.51 -18.45 3.38
CA LEU A 702 -11.80 -17.03 3.62
C LEU A 702 -10.54 -16.18 3.85
N ILE A 703 -9.67 -16.56 4.79
CA ILE A 703 -8.56 -15.72 5.23
C ILE A 703 -7.49 -15.52 4.14
N PRO A 704 -7.03 -16.56 3.39
CA PRO A 704 -6.05 -16.36 2.32
C PRO A 704 -6.57 -15.43 1.22
N LEU A 705 -7.83 -15.62 0.81
CA LEU A 705 -8.48 -14.75 -0.18
C LEU A 705 -8.64 -13.32 0.32
N PHE A 706 -8.94 -13.14 1.62
CA PHE A 706 -9.07 -11.81 2.21
C PHE A 706 -7.72 -11.10 2.33
N LEU A 707 -6.66 -11.82 2.66
CA LEU A 707 -5.29 -11.28 2.63
C LEU A 707 -4.88 -10.87 1.22
N LEU A 708 -5.17 -11.71 0.22
CA LEU A 708 -4.94 -11.40 -1.19
C LEU A 708 -5.68 -10.12 -1.62
N LEU A 709 -6.95 -9.98 -1.22
CA LEU A 709 -7.77 -8.77 -1.41
C LEU A 709 -7.13 -7.53 -0.75
N LEU A 710 -6.71 -7.63 0.51
CA LEU A 710 -6.09 -6.51 1.23
C LEU A 710 -4.77 -6.08 0.60
N VAL A 711 -3.90 -7.04 0.25
CA VAL A 711 -2.61 -6.77 -0.39
C VAL A 711 -2.81 -6.07 -1.73
N THR A 712 -3.76 -6.51 -2.55
CA THR A 712 -4.00 -5.88 -3.86
C THR A 712 -4.62 -4.49 -3.75
N TYR A 713 -5.60 -4.27 -2.88
CA TYR A 713 -6.14 -2.93 -2.65
C TYR A 713 -5.08 -1.99 -2.08
N GLN A 714 -4.26 -2.47 -1.14
CA GLN A 714 -3.17 -1.68 -0.56
C GLN A 714 -2.10 -1.37 -1.59
N PHE A 715 -1.70 -2.34 -2.41
CA PHE A 715 -0.74 -2.16 -3.50
C PHE A 715 -1.23 -1.09 -4.49
N GLY A 716 -2.48 -1.19 -4.97
CA GLY A 716 -3.03 -0.18 -5.88
C GLY A 716 -3.09 1.21 -5.25
N SER A 717 -3.46 1.31 -3.96
CA SER A 717 -3.47 2.58 -3.24
C SER A 717 -2.07 3.19 -3.08
N LEU A 718 -1.06 2.37 -2.79
CA LEU A 718 0.33 2.82 -2.67
C LEU A 718 0.91 3.21 -4.03
N MET A 719 0.57 2.51 -5.11
CA MET A 719 0.97 2.86 -6.47
C MET A 719 0.40 4.23 -6.87
N ILE A 720 -0.90 4.48 -6.66
CA ILE A 720 -1.51 5.79 -6.92
C ILE A 720 -0.81 6.87 -6.08
N SER A 721 -0.60 6.62 -4.79
CA SER A 721 0.05 7.58 -3.89
C SER A 721 1.49 7.89 -4.32
N ALA A 722 2.27 6.88 -4.73
CA ALA A 722 3.63 7.06 -5.20
C ALA A 722 3.69 7.93 -6.47
N VAL A 723 2.83 7.64 -7.45
CA VAL A 723 2.73 8.42 -8.70
C VAL A 723 2.31 9.87 -8.39
N MET A 724 1.33 10.06 -7.51
CA MET A 724 0.84 11.40 -7.17
C MET A 724 1.82 12.19 -6.31
N ASN A 725 2.58 11.55 -5.42
CA ASN A 725 3.62 12.21 -4.63
C ASN A 725 4.80 12.63 -5.52
N TRP A 726 5.18 11.77 -6.48
CA TRP A 726 6.15 12.12 -7.50
C TRP A 726 5.69 13.31 -8.34
N PHE A 727 4.43 13.31 -8.78
CA PHE A 727 3.85 14.44 -9.51
C PHE A 727 3.82 15.73 -8.67
N ASN A 728 3.43 15.63 -7.39
CA ASN A 728 3.39 16.75 -6.45
C ASN A 728 4.78 17.38 -6.24
N ALA A 729 5.82 16.57 -6.07
CA ALA A 729 7.19 17.04 -5.89
C ALA A 729 7.66 17.92 -7.06
N ARG A 730 7.18 17.64 -8.28
CA ARG A 730 7.52 18.43 -9.47
C ARG A 730 6.78 19.73 -9.59
N VAL A 731 5.49 19.73 -9.28
CA VAL A 731 4.70 20.97 -9.33
C VAL A 731 5.12 21.92 -8.18
N THR A 732 5.67 21.39 -7.09
CA THR A 732 6.17 22.18 -5.95
C THR A 732 7.63 22.62 -6.04
N SER A 733 8.48 21.94 -6.82
CA SER A 733 9.91 22.29 -6.97
C SER A 733 10.18 23.60 -7.73
N VAL A 734 9.21 24.13 -8.47
CA VAL A 734 9.32 25.44 -9.15
C VAL A 734 9.24 26.56 -8.11
N LYS A 735 10.39 27.08 -7.67
CA LYS A 735 10.46 28.34 -6.92
C LYS A 735 10.10 29.49 -7.87
N ILE A 736 9.03 30.21 -7.58
CA ILE A 736 8.67 31.48 -8.23
C ILE A 736 9.51 32.58 -7.62
#